data_AF-V2WJ06-F1
#
_entry.id   AF-V2WJ06-F1
#
_cell.length_a   1.000
_cell.length_b   1.000
_cell.length_c   1.000
_cell.angle_alpha   90.00
_cell.angle_beta   90.00
_cell.angle_gamma   90.00
#
_symmetry.space_group_name_H-M   'P 1'
#
loop_
_entity.id
_entity.type
_entity.pdbx_description
1 polymer ?
#
loop_
_entity_poly.entity_id
_entity_poly.type
_entity_poly.pdbx_seq_one_letter_code
_entity_poly.pdbx_strand_id
1 'polypeptide(L)'
;MFRVVTIYFAVCSLAALALLLLASLGVPDSLSPQGCRMSWMSPSYVVQTNFNSTWTPLAGRYSLVLYREVGWESNEIHKGTPVLFIPGNAGSSKQVRSIASSAARQYFSQPRTAAYEFVSRRTKPLDFFAVEFNEDLSAFHGPTVEAQTDYTSHAINYILSMYSQDTKIIIMGHSMGGIVATSLLPSQSIAAIITMSTPHTLPPARFDQRIDQIYDRNREVLFRDSTPILSLCGGATDMMIPSESCILPSVEREGSDRPFRATVFTSALEGAWTGVGHREMVWCHQVRWRVARAALELSAVESLEEKRVVLDRWLRDGHSLPPMEPSLSPASAMLSGDTTHEIVPAGMPLVLKQPRGSRTYLLPVPSSASAERFIMFVSQGSIPPVAPQHPKSLQVSVKLCSQRDGGAINCQRLPPVTHKLIPNPVPGKVFPVPHEGSDESEGVVLFEAELPRPSGGEHTWIGAHIVKAEGDGWVLGGFYPSTEIVNEVSTFDLLFGSTFIDLHDTKRLKTTFALPNLLSHALVVYRVTPRYRKGETPPDSLLHPLLVHTSHASETHYFPLSQRILLHTHGAAPYVRPARTKGIEVNIYSSDVSAWLQGFELNIDWMGTLGRWSTRYFTTLACWAVAVVALLMFELLAIGDRETSGVIPTVHQSLQSFCCGTFPKLVLGSFAVSFIPLPPAYYLGNIGESTLSPVAPLILTIAVGLVCVSWAVLNILMWPISKTAPLLFERTRGEINRARGSTLVSMCLLFVLIFFFIPWQVAYLCCWIIHFYTCASTPAGKTSIPHEEPIPLLDREANSDLNNDDRGEEQKRRDLERVSMQQLIRVNNANYNSHLLLFMTWLLPLAAPVLVVWVRTLATAGLTTPFDGDHFFLNAAPFLVLVDFATWNSSPMFSRRSRLEKYFSARQLFLLLAAVAFFLGPRKTYLVFDIARIAISVLVIARIGPKYWGALSWPFNRSNRR
;
A
#
# COMPACT_ATOMS: atom_id res chain seq x y z
N MET A 1 21.61 -32.46 19.04
CA MET A 1 21.04 -31.17 19.49
C MET A 1 21.20 -30.05 18.45
N PHE A 2 22.35 -29.92 17.78
CA PHE A 2 22.69 -28.73 16.98
C PHE A 2 21.96 -28.54 15.62
N ARG A 3 21.74 -29.59 14.83
CA ARG A 3 20.91 -29.51 13.60
C ARG A 3 19.44 -29.16 13.87
N VAL A 4 18.98 -29.42 15.09
CA VAL A 4 17.58 -29.21 15.49
C VAL A 4 17.23 -27.73 15.54
N VAL A 5 18.18 -26.87 15.93
CA VAL A 5 17.94 -25.42 16.09
C VAL A 5 17.60 -24.76 14.75
N THR A 6 18.42 -24.95 13.71
CA THR A 6 18.16 -24.33 12.40
C THR A 6 16.89 -24.86 11.73
N ILE A 7 16.56 -26.14 11.94
CA ILE A 7 15.32 -26.76 11.46
C ILE A 7 14.12 -26.15 12.18
N TYR A 8 14.21 -25.96 13.51
CA TYR A 8 13.16 -25.33 14.29
C TYR A 8 12.84 -23.90 13.80
N PHE A 9 13.87 -23.05 13.61
CA PHE A 9 13.67 -21.71 13.05
C PHE A 9 13.02 -21.74 11.66
N ALA A 10 13.45 -22.66 10.80
CA ALA A 10 12.90 -22.83 9.46
C ALA A 10 11.40 -23.19 9.50
N VAL A 11 11.04 -24.23 10.27
CA VAL A 11 9.65 -24.71 10.39
C VAL A 11 8.75 -23.65 11.01
N CYS A 12 9.18 -23.01 12.11
CA CYS A 12 8.40 -21.95 12.75
C CYS A 12 8.18 -20.75 11.82
N SER A 13 9.19 -20.37 11.02
CA SER A 13 9.06 -19.23 10.10
C SER A 13 8.15 -19.56 8.91
N LEU A 14 8.19 -20.79 8.39
CA LEU A 14 7.24 -21.24 7.37
C LEU A 14 5.81 -21.28 7.91
N ALA A 15 5.60 -21.77 9.14
CA ALA A 15 4.29 -21.75 9.79
C ALA A 15 3.78 -20.32 10.03
N ALA A 16 4.66 -19.41 10.46
CA ALA A 16 4.32 -18.00 10.66
C ALA A 16 3.95 -17.32 9.33
N LEU A 17 4.69 -17.56 8.24
CA LEU A 17 4.34 -17.06 6.91
C LEU A 17 3.02 -17.63 6.40
N ALA A 18 2.78 -18.93 6.59
CA ALA A 18 1.51 -19.55 6.23
C ALA A 18 0.34 -18.90 6.98
N LEU A 19 0.51 -18.64 8.29
CA LEU A 19 -0.49 -17.94 9.09
C LEU A 19 -0.74 -16.51 8.60
N LEU A 20 0.33 -15.74 8.34
CA LEU A 20 0.23 -14.39 7.81
C LEU A 20 -0.46 -14.36 6.44
N LEU A 21 -0.18 -15.33 5.58
CA LEU A 21 -0.82 -15.46 4.28
C LEU A 21 -2.31 -15.79 4.42
N LEU A 22 -2.67 -16.78 5.23
CA LEU A 22 -4.06 -17.15 5.48
C LEU A 22 -4.85 -15.98 6.10
N ALA A 23 -4.25 -15.28 7.06
CA ALA A 23 -4.83 -14.09 7.67
C ALA A 23 -5.06 -12.99 6.61
N SER A 24 -4.07 -12.74 5.75
CA SER A 24 -4.14 -11.75 4.68
C SER A 24 -5.22 -12.06 3.64
N LEU A 25 -5.41 -13.33 3.29
CA LEU A 25 -6.43 -13.75 2.31
C LEU A 25 -7.86 -13.55 2.83
N GLY A 26 -8.09 -13.59 4.15
CA GLY A 26 -9.41 -13.37 4.75
C GLY A 26 -9.78 -11.91 4.99
N VAL A 27 -8.86 -10.96 4.80
CA VAL A 27 -9.10 -9.52 5.09
C VAL A 27 -10.22 -8.92 4.22
N PRO A 28 -10.25 -9.10 2.88
CA PRO A 28 -11.26 -8.47 2.04
C PRO A 28 -12.70 -8.85 2.40
N ASP A 29 -12.91 -10.11 2.83
CA ASP A 29 -14.25 -10.61 3.14
C ASP A 29 -14.72 -10.23 4.56
N SER A 30 -13.78 -10.00 5.48
CA SER A 30 -14.11 -9.81 6.90
C SER A 30 -13.96 -8.38 7.40
N LEU A 31 -12.95 -7.63 6.94
CA LEU A 31 -12.58 -6.34 7.52
C LEU A 31 -13.32 -5.16 6.89
N SER A 32 -13.48 -5.19 5.58
CA SER A 32 -14.26 -4.22 4.82
C SER A 32 -14.90 -4.95 3.64
N PRO A 33 -16.06 -5.61 3.87
CA PRO A 33 -16.69 -6.44 2.86
C PRO A 33 -17.12 -5.61 1.64
N GLN A 34 -17.09 -6.28 0.50
CA GLN A 34 -17.41 -5.68 -0.79
C GLN A 34 -18.84 -6.00 -1.24
N GLY A 35 -19.62 -4.95 -1.52
CA GLY A 35 -20.94 -5.00 -2.14
C GLY A 35 -20.95 -4.46 -3.57
N CYS A 36 -19.99 -4.82 -4.42
CA CYS A 36 -19.94 -4.30 -5.79
C CYS A 36 -20.94 -5.00 -6.71
N ARG A 37 -21.94 -4.26 -7.21
CA ARG A 37 -22.82 -4.73 -8.29
C ARG A 37 -22.06 -4.78 -9.61
N MET A 38 -22.21 -5.90 -10.34
CA MET A 38 -21.56 -6.09 -11.63
C MET A 38 -22.04 -5.06 -12.65
N SER A 39 -21.13 -4.64 -13.54
CA SER A 39 -21.42 -3.72 -14.63
C SER A 39 -21.26 -4.37 -15.99
N TRP A 40 -22.19 -4.04 -16.89
CA TRP A 40 -22.25 -4.56 -18.26
C TRP A 40 -22.17 -3.41 -19.26
N MET A 41 -21.51 -3.65 -20.39
CA MET A 41 -21.17 -2.64 -21.39
C MET A 41 -21.00 -3.27 -22.77
N SER A 42 -21.02 -2.47 -23.82
CA SER A 42 -20.81 -2.90 -25.20
C SER A 42 -19.70 -2.06 -25.83
N PRO A 43 -18.43 -2.38 -25.54
CA PRO A 43 -17.31 -1.49 -25.86
C PRO A 43 -16.87 -1.63 -27.33
N SER A 44 -16.60 -0.49 -27.97
CA SER A 44 -15.86 -0.37 -29.24
C SER A 44 -14.64 0.52 -29.01
N TYR A 45 -13.49 0.14 -29.56
CA TYR A 45 -12.24 0.87 -29.41
C TYR A 45 -11.73 1.32 -30.77
N VAL A 46 -11.68 2.64 -30.98
CA VAL A 46 -11.20 3.28 -32.20
C VAL A 46 -9.77 3.76 -31.99
N VAL A 47 -8.81 3.07 -32.59
CA VAL A 47 -7.38 3.42 -32.48
C VAL A 47 -7.11 4.75 -33.19
N GLN A 48 -6.39 5.66 -32.52
CA GLN A 48 -6.02 6.97 -33.06
C GLN A 48 -4.75 6.86 -33.90
N THR A 49 -4.87 6.36 -35.13
CA THR A 49 -3.72 6.10 -36.04
C THR A 49 -2.96 7.36 -36.47
N ASN A 50 -3.58 8.53 -36.41
CA ASN A 50 -2.92 9.81 -36.71
C ASN A 50 -1.99 10.28 -35.58
N PHE A 51 -2.12 9.74 -34.37
CA PHE A 51 -1.16 9.93 -33.28
C PHE A 51 0.03 8.98 -33.47
N ASN A 52 0.89 9.31 -34.42
CA ASN A 52 2.01 8.48 -34.87
C ASN A 52 3.37 9.09 -34.46
N SER A 53 4.46 8.56 -35.02
CA SER A 53 5.84 8.97 -34.69
C SER A 53 6.17 10.44 -34.96
N THR A 54 5.32 11.16 -35.72
CA THR A 54 5.46 12.62 -35.89
C THR A 54 5.13 13.41 -34.62
N TRP A 55 4.29 12.85 -33.75
CA TRP A 55 3.92 13.47 -32.48
C TRP A 55 4.87 13.06 -31.35
N THR A 56 5.27 11.79 -31.30
CA THR A 56 6.17 11.27 -30.26
C THR A 56 6.89 10.02 -30.75
N PRO A 57 8.20 9.86 -30.45
CA PRO A 57 8.92 8.62 -30.78
C PRO A 57 8.32 7.38 -30.09
N LEU A 58 7.56 7.57 -29.01
CA LEU A 58 6.92 6.51 -28.25
C LEU A 58 5.65 5.93 -28.93
N ALA A 59 5.18 6.51 -30.04
CA ALA A 59 4.00 6.02 -30.77
C ALA A 59 4.19 4.63 -31.41
N GLY A 60 5.44 4.16 -31.56
CA GLY A 60 5.73 2.78 -31.96
C GLY A 60 5.60 1.77 -30.80
N ARG A 61 5.62 2.25 -29.55
CA ARG A 61 5.52 1.44 -28.34
C ARG A 61 4.11 1.51 -27.76
N TYR A 62 3.55 2.69 -27.62
CA TYR A 62 2.25 2.91 -26.99
C TYR A 62 1.20 3.29 -28.02
N SER A 63 -0.07 3.09 -27.67
CA SER A 63 -1.19 3.49 -28.52
C SER A 63 -2.22 4.31 -27.76
N LEU A 64 -3.04 5.06 -28.50
CA LEU A 64 -4.12 5.87 -27.99
C LEU A 64 -5.42 5.39 -28.62
N VAL A 65 -6.43 5.12 -27.79
CA VAL A 65 -7.73 4.62 -28.26
C VAL A 65 -8.86 5.53 -27.80
N LEU A 66 -9.89 5.65 -28.62
CA LEU A 66 -11.15 6.29 -28.30
C LEU A 66 -12.19 5.21 -28.01
N TYR A 67 -12.78 5.23 -26.83
CA TYR A 67 -13.87 4.35 -26.45
C TYR A 67 -15.19 4.84 -27.02
N ARG A 68 -16.02 3.91 -27.52
CA ARG A 68 -17.41 4.14 -27.92
C ARG A 68 -18.33 3.05 -27.39
N GLU A 69 -19.50 3.43 -26.89
CA GLU A 69 -20.54 2.47 -26.52
C GLU A 69 -21.37 2.10 -27.76
N VAL A 70 -21.26 0.84 -28.18
CA VAL A 70 -21.90 0.31 -29.39
C VAL A 70 -23.42 0.50 -29.33
N GLY A 71 -23.96 1.11 -30.38
CA GLY A 71 -25.40 1.37 -30.51
C GLY A 71 -25.86 2.67 -29.84
N TRP A 72 -25.08 3.25 -28.94
CA TRP A 72 -25.42 4.48 -28.23
C TRP A 72 -24.79 5.71 -28.89
N GLU A 73 -23.53 5.59 -29.28
CA GLU A 73 -22.72 6.66 -29.85
C GLU A 73 -22.17 6.26 -31.23
N SER A 74 -21.80 7.25 -32.04
CA SER A 74 -21.09 7.00 -33.31
C SER A 74 -19.58 6.99 -33.10
N ASN A 75 -18.83 6.50 -34.09
CA ASN A 75 -17.36 6.51 -34.04
C ASN A 75 -16.73 7.90 -34.26
N GLU A 76 -17.49 8.89 -34.71
CA GLU A 76 -17.00 10.25 -34.93
C GLU A 76 -16.88 11.03 -33.61
N ILE A 77 -15.96 12.01 -33.57
CA ILE A 77 -15.78 12.91 -32.43
C ILE A 77 -16.81 14.05 -32.55
N HIS A 78 -17.79 14.08 -31.65
CA HIS A 78 -18.96 14.97 -31.75
C HIS A 78 -18.94 16.07 -30.69
N LYS A 79 -18.27 17.20 -30.92
CA LYS A 79 -18.30 18.43 -30.07
C LYS A 79 -18.37 18.16 -28.54
N GLY A 80 -17.81 17.04 -28.09
CA GLY A 80 -17.93 16.54 -26.73
C GLY A 80 -16.90 17.19 -25.84
N THR A 81 -16.85 16.74 -24.59
CA THR A 81 -15.75 17.11 -23.69
C THR A 81 -14.75 15.97 -23.62
N PRO A 82 -13.46 16.21 -23.92
CA PRO A 82 -12.46 15.15 -23.90
C PRO A 82 -12.19 14.69 -22.47
N VAL A 83 -12.10 13.38 -22.29
CA VAL A 83 -11.66 12.72 -21.07
C VAL A 83 -10.51 11.79 -21.42
N LEU A 84 -9.39 11.86 -20.70
CA LEU A 84 -8.27 10.94 -20.86
C LEU A 84 -8.17 10.02 -19.66
N PHE A 85 -8.29 8.72 -19.91
CA PHE A 85 -8.05 7.68 -18.93
C PHE A 85 -6.62 7.14 -19.03
N ILE A 86 -5.96 7.02 -17.89
CA ILE A 86 -4.61 6.51 -17.73
C ILE A 86 -4.65 5.23 -16.88
N PRO A 87 -4.30 4.06 -17.45
CA PRO A 87 -4.38 2.78 -16.76
C PRO A 87 -3.26 2.59 -15.73
N GLY A 88 -3.46 1.61 -14.85
CA GLY A 88 -2.51 1.24 -13.80
C GLY A 88 -1.34 0.36 -14.26
N ASN A 89 -0.55 -0.08 -13.28
CA ASN A 89 0.51 -1.07 -13.47
C ASN A 89 -0.03 -2.38 -14.08
N ALA A 90 0.60 -2.87 -15.14
CA ALA A 90 0.09 -4.01 -15.93
C ALA A 90 -1.37 -3.85 -16.41
N GLY A 91 -1.86 -2.62 -16.49
CA GLY A 91 -3.21 -2.29 -16.93
C GLY A 91 -3.26 -1.91 -18.40
N SER A 92 -4.45 -2.05 -18.97
CA SER A 92 -4.76 -1.64 -20.35
C SER A 92 -5.84 -0.57 -20.40
N SER A 93 -5.97 0.06 -21.57
CA SER A 93 -7.04 1.00 -21.91
C SER A 93 -8.45 0.47 -21.58
N LYS A 94 -8.61 -0.86 -21.59
CA LYS A 94 -9.84 -1.57 -21.24
C LYS A 94 -10.30 -1.35 -19.80
N GLN A 95 -9.51 -0.76 -18.90
CA GLN A 95 -9.96 -0.46 -17.53
C GLN A 95 -11.05 0.62 -17.49
N VAL A 96 -11.09 1.54 -18.47
CA VAL A 96 -12.07 2.64 -18.50
C VAL A 96 -13.50 2.21 -18.85
N ARG A 97 -13.65 1.06 -19.50
CA ARG A 97 -14.88 0.63 -20.19
C ARG A 97 -16.17 0.77 -19.37
N SER A 98 -16.12 0.43 -18.09
CA SER A 98 -17.29 0.43 -17.22
C SER A 98 -17.71 1.86 -16.86
N ILE A 99 -16.75 2.77 -16.70
CA ILE A 99 -16.99 4.20 -16.43
C ILE A 99 -17.51 4.88 -17.71
N ALA A 100 -16.83 4.68 -18.84
CA ALA A 100 -17.22 5.27 -20.12
C ALA A 100 -18.62 4.82 -20.56
N SER A 101 -18.92 3.52 -20.45
CA SER A 101 -20.27 2.99 -20.70
C SER A 101 -21.33 3.59 -19.78
N SER A 102 -20.99 3.81 -18.50
CA SER A 102 -21.90 4.47 -17.55
C SER A 102 -22.21 5.89 -17.97
N ALA A 103 -21.21 6.66 -18.40
CA ALA A 103 -21.39 8.04 -18.83
C ALA A 103 -22.28 8.12 -20.07
N ALA A 104 -22.03 7.28 -21.08
CA ALA A 104 -22.86 7.22 -22.29
C ALA A 104 -24.32 6.87 -21.95
N ARG A 105 -24.54 5.84 -21.14
CA ARG A 105 -25.90 5.37 -20.78
C ARG A 105 -26.63 6.28 -19.80
N GLN A 106 -25.94 7.15 -19.07
CA GLN A 106 -26.56 8.21 -18.29
C GLN A 106 -26.96 9.36 -19.21
N TYR A 107 -26.05 9.82 -20.08
CA TYR A 107 -26.30 10.97 -20.96
C TYR A 107 -27.41 10.72 -21.98
N PHE A 108 -27.47 9.53 -22.57
CA PHE A 108 -28.48 9.15 -23.55
C PHE A 108 -29.64 8.40 -22.86
N SER A 109 -30.87 8.87 -23.00
CA SER A 109 -32.06 8.17 -22.50
C SER A 109 -32.48 7.00 -23.40
N GLN A 110 -32.20 7.13 -24.69
CA GLN A 110 -32.37 6.12 -25.73
C GLN A 110 -31.17 6.23 -26.68
N PRO A 111 -30.88 5.20 -27.50
CA PRO A 111 -29.83 5.27 -28.52
C PRO A 111 -29.84 6.60 -29.29
N ARG A 112 -28.75 7.38 -29.16
CA ARG A 112 -28.55 8.71 -29.78
C ARG A 112 -29.50 9.83 -29.34
N THR A 113 -30.37 9.61 -28.36
CA THR A 113 -31.29 10.62 -27.82
C THR A 113 -30.79 11.08 -26.45
N ALA A 114 -30.32 12.33 -26.37
CA ALA A 114 -29.84 12.90 -25.12
C ALA A 114 -30.99 13.05 -24.11
N ALA A 115 -30.73 12.70 -22.85
CA ALA A 115 -31.68 12.88 -21.77
C ALA A 115 -31.91 14.38 -21.48
N TYR A 116 -33.17 14.75 -21.25
CA TYR A 116 -33.60 16.13 -21.05
C TYR A 116 -32.86 16.84 -19.90
N GLU A 117 -32.51 16.10 -18.83
CA GLU A 117 -31.78 16.65 -17.68
C GLU A 117 -30.40 17.22 -18.05
N PHE A 118 -29.70 16.62 -19.02
CA PHE A 118 -28.39 17.08 -19.46
C PHE A 118 -28.50 18.19 -20.50
N VAL A 119 -29.47 18.07 -21.41
CA VAL A 119 -29.73 19.09 -22.45
C VAL A 119 -30.15 20.42 -21.80
N SER A 120 -31.05 20.38 -20.81
CA SER A 120 -31.51 21.57 -20.09
C SER A 120 -30.40 22.29 -19.32
N ARG A 121 -29.34 21.57 -18.93
CA ARG A 121 -28.16 22.10 -18.23
C ARG A 121 -26.99 22.41 -19.16
N ARG A 122 -27.17 22.31 -20.48
CA ARG A 122 -26.13 22.50 -21.50
C ARG A 122 -24.91 21.57 -21.32
N THR A 123 -25.12 20.41 -20.69
CA THR A 123 -24.08 19.39 -20.54
C THR A 123 -23.78 18.75 -21.89
N LYS A 124 -22.50 18.52 -22.18
CA LYS A 124 -22.05 17.86 -23.41
C LYS A 124 -21.80 16.36 -23.16
N PRO A 125 -21.88 15.50 -24.19
CA PRO A 125 -21.40 14.13 -24.06
C PRO A 125 -19.89 14.10 -23.82
N LEU A 126 -19.38 12.99 -23.30
CA LEU A 126 -17.95 12.80 -23.01
C LEU A 126 -17.29 11.93 -24.07
N ASP A 127 -16.13 12.37 -24.55
CA ASP A 127 -15.28 11.57 -25.45
C ASP A 127 -14.15 10.92 -24.64
N PHE A 128 -14.28 9.63 -24.34
CA PHE A 128 -13.31 8.89 -23.54
C PHE A 128 -12.15 8.38 -24.40
N PHE A 129 -11.01 9.07 -24.31
CA PHE A 129 -9.73 8.56 -24.75
C PHE A 129 -9.08 7.72 -23.64
N ALA A 130 -8.30 6.72 -24.02
CA ALA A 130 -7.50 5.94 -23.10
C ALA A 130 -6.14 5.64 -23.72
N VAL A 131 -5.07 5.85 -22.95
CA VAL A 131 -3.73 5.43 -23.34
C VAL A 131 -3.56 3.93 -23.10
N GLU A 132 -2.79 3.28 -23.95
CA GLU A 132 -2.44 1.86 -23.87
C GLU A 132 -0.92 1.73 -23.78
N PHE A 133 -0.44 1.29 -22.62
CA PHE A 133 1.00 1.20 -22.31
C PHE A 133 1.57 -0.21 -22.47
N ASN A 134 0.94 -1.06 -23.29
CA ASN A 134 1.28 -2.48 -23.44
C ASN A 134 1.35 -3.23 -22.10
N GLU A 135 0.54 -2.81 -21.12
CA GLU A 135 0.55 -3.36 -19.77
C GLU A 135 1.96 -3.37 -19.13
N ASP A 136 2.73 -2.30 -19.34
CA ASP A 136 4.04 -2.13 -18.72
C ASP A 136 3.96 -2.13 -17.18
N LEU A 137 5.04 -2.61 -16.54
CA LEU A 137 5.14 -2.75 -15.08
C LEU A 137 5.63 -1.46 -14.40
N SER A 138 4.80 -0.42 -14.40
CA SER A 138 5.15 0.91 -13.87
C SER A 138 5.36 0.97 -12.36
N ALA A 139 4.84 0.02 -11.58
CA ALA A 139 4.97 0.04 -10.10
C ALA A 139 6.40 -0.23 -9.60
N PHE A 140 7.27 -0.80 -10.45
CA PHE A 140 8.61 -1.26 -10.05
C PHE A 140 9.75 -0.46 -10.68
N HIS A 141 9.47 0.45 -11.62
CA HIS A 141 10.50 1.04 -12.48
C HIS A 141 10.19 2.51 -12.81
N GLY A 142 11.06 3.42 -12.36
CA GLY A 142 10.89 4.86 -12.51
C GLY A 142 10.85 5.34 -13.96
N PRO A 143 11.81 4.93 -14.82
CA PRO A 143 11.82 5.32 -16.24
C PRO A 143 10.57 4.91 -17.00
N THR A 144 9.93 3.81 -16.61
CA THR A 144 8.63 3.42 -17.21
C THR A 144 7.58 4.48 -16.90
N VAL A 145 7.50 4.98 -15.67
CA VAL A 145 6.55 6.06 -15.29
C VAL A 145 6.88 7.35 -16.03
N GLU A 146 8.16 7.68 -16.20
CA GLU A 146 8.60 8.87 -16.97
C GLU A 146 8.19 8.77 -18.45
N ALA A 147 8.43 7.63 -19.11
CA ALA A 147 8.03 7.38 -20.49
C ALA A 147 6.49 7.41 -20.66
N GLN A 148 5.75 6.85 -19.70
CA GLN A 148 4.28 6.95 -19.67
C GLN A 148 3.81 8.40 -19.55
N THR A 149 4.49 9.21 -18.72
CA THR A 149 4.19 10.63 -18.55
C THR A 149 4.45 11.41 -19.83
N ASP A 150 5.60 11.18 -20.48
CA ASP A 150 5.98 11.84 -21.72
C ASP A 150 5.00 11.53 -22.87
N TYR A 151 4.67 10.25 -23.08
CA TYR A 151 3.69 9.85 -24.08
C TYR A 151 2.31 10.46 -23.82
N THR A 152 1.87 10.48 -22.56
CA THR A 152 0.56 11.03 -22.17
C THR A 152 0.50 12.54 -22.38
N SER A 153 1.59 13.26 -22.11
CA SER A 153 1.70 14.70 -22.40
C SER A 153 1.47 15.00 -23.88
N HIS A 154 2.14 14.25 -24.77
CA HIS A 154 1.93 14.37 -26.22
C HIS A 154 0.52 13.96 -26.64
N ALA A 155 -0.06 12.94 -26.00
CA ALA A 155 -1.44 12.51 -26.26
C ALA A 155 -2.45 13.61 -25.93
N ILE A 156 -2.26 14.36 -24.83
CA ILE A 156 -3.12 15.50 -24.49
C ILE A 156 -3.08 16.57 -25.59
N ASN A 157 -1.88 16.92 -26.08
CA ASN A 157 -1.73 17.90 -27.15
C ASN A 157 -2.41 17.44 -28.44
N TYR A 158 -2.26 16.17 -28.82
CA TYR A 158 -2.95 15.59 -29.96
C TYR A 158 -4.47 15.62 -29.79
N ILE A 159 -4.99 15.19 -28.62
CA ILE A 159 -6.42 15.19 -28.34
C ILE A 159 -6.99 16.59 -28.50
N LEU A 160 -6.39 17.58 -27.82
CA LEU A 160 -6.89 18.95 -27.83
C LEU A 160 -6.81 19.62 -29.21
N SER A 161 -5.91 19.18 -30.10
CA SER A 161 -5.86 19.66 -31.49
C SER A 161 -7.12 19.34 -32.31
N MET A 162 -7.93 18.37 -31.86
CA MET A 162 -9.20 17.99 -32.50
C MET A 162 -10.41 18.79 -31.97
N TYR A 163 -10.23 19.63 -30.95
CA TYR A 163 -11.29 20.40 -30.30
C TYR A 163 -11.13 21.91 -30.53
N SER A 164 -12.13 22.70 -30.14
CA SER A 164 -12.04 24.16 -30.16
C SER A 164 -10.89 24.66 -29.28
N GLN A 165 -10.31 25.79 -29.67
CA GLN A 165 -9.35 26.52 -28.84
C GLN A 165 -9.97 26.77 -27.45
N ASP A 166 -9.14 26.70 -26.40
CA ASP A 166 -9.51 26.78 -24.97
C ASP A 166 -10.22 25.57 -24.35
N THR A 167 -10.46 24.48 -25.11
CA THR A 167 -10.98 23.24 -24.53
C THR A 167 -9.99 22.66 -23.52
N LYS A 168 -10.48 22.31 -22.32
CA LYS A 168 -9.71 21.62 -21.29
C LYS A 168 -10.12 20.15 -21.17
N ILE A 169 -9.18 19.29 -20.80
CA ILE A 169 -9.37 17.84 -20.69
C ILE A 169 -9.55 17.40 -19.24
N ILE A 170 -10.47 16.47 -18.99
CA ILE A 170 -10.59 15.80 -17.68
C ILE A 170 -9.67 14.58 -17.69
N ILE A 171 -8.85 14.39 -16.65
CA ILE A 171 -7.99 13.21 -16.53
C ILE A 171 -8.54 12.25 -15.46
N MET A 172 -8.55 10.96 -15.80
CA MET A 172 -8.85 9.88 -14.86
C MET A 172 -7.65 8.94 -14.76
N GLY A 173 -7.09 8.78 -13.57
CA GLY A 173 -5.95 7.89 -13.34
C GLY A 173 -6.31 6.74 -12.42
N HIS A 174 -5.99 5.50 -12.80
CA HIS A 174 -6.16 4.33 -11.94
C HIS A 174 -4.81 3.80 -11.48
N SER A 175 -4.64 3.52 -10.18
CA SER A 175 -3.39 2.98 -9.61
C SER A 175 -2.18 3.86 -9.99
N MET A 176 -1.10 3.29 -10.53
CA MET A 176 0.05 4.05 -11.03
C MET A 176 -0.30 5.06 -12.14
N GLY A 177 -1.43 4.91 -12.84
CA GLY A 177 -1.91 5.88 -13.82
C GLY A 177 -2.30 7.23 -13.19
N GLY A 178 -2.69 7.25 -11.91
CA GLY A 178 -2.89 8.50 -11.17
C GLY A 178 -1.58 9.19 -10.77
N ILE A 179 -0.48 8.44 -10.63
CA ILE A 179 0.86 9.00 -10.45
C ILE A 179 1.31 9.67 -11.75
N VAL A 180 1.13 9.00 -12.89
CA VAL A 180 1.35 9.59 -14.22
C VAL A 180 0.49 10.85 -14.39
N ALA A 181 -0.81 10.80 -14.06
CA ALA A 181 -1.71 11.96 -14.12
C ALA A 181 -1.19 13.16 -13.32
N THR A 182 -0.69 12.91 -12.10
CA THR A 182 -0.15 13.96 -11.23
C THR A 182 1.17 14.53 -11.77
N SER A 183 2.00 13.68 -12.38
CA SER A 183 3.28 14.09 -13.00
C SER A 183 3.12 15.00 -14.23
N LEU A 184 1.90 15.12 -14.79
CA LEU A 184 1.58 16.03 -15.90
C LEU A 184 1.36 17.48 -15.43
N LEU A 185 1.29 17.72 -14.11
CA LEU A 185 1.08 19.04 -13.54
C LEU A 185 2.43 19.76 -13.29
N PRO A 186 2.47 21.11 -13.37
CA PRO A 186 1.36 22.01 -13.65
C PRO A 186 0.94 22.05 -15.13
N SER A 187 -0.36 22.18 -15.41
CA SER A 187 -0.87 22.28 -16.79
C SER A 187 -2.15 23.10 -16.87
N GLN A 188 -2.22 24.03 -17.83
CA GLN A 188 -3.41 24.85 -18.09
C GLN A 188 -4.48 24.12 -18.91
N SER A 189 -4.07 23.04 -19.58
CA SER A 189 -4.92 22.20 -20.43
C SER A 189 -5.81 21.25 -19.65
N ILE A 190 -5.51 21.01 -18.36
CA ILE A 190 -6.22 20.04 -17.52
C ILE A 190 -7.32 20.74 -16.72
N ALA A 191 -8.55 20.23 -16.83
CA ALA A 191 -9.72 20.78 -16.14
C ALA A 191 -9.84 20.32 -14.69
N ALA A 192 -9.61 19.02 -14.46
CA ALA A 192 -9.69 18.33 -13.17
C ALA A 192 -9.04 16.93 -13.30
N ILE A 193 -8.60 16.36 -12.18
CA ILE A 193 -8.09 14.99 -12.10
C ILE A 193 -8.91 14.17 -11.09
N ILE A 194 -9.41 13.02 -11.51
CA ILE A 194 -10.00 12.01 -10.63
C ILE A 194 -9.05 10.81 -10.57
N THR A 195 -8.48 10.55 -9.40
CA THR A 195 -7.61 9.39 -9.20
C THR A 195 -8.34 8.28 -8.45
N MET A 196 -8.07 7.03 -8.79
CA MET A 196 -8.74 5.85 -8.24
C MET A 196 -7.69 4.84 -7.79
N SER A 197 -7.75 4.40 -6.52
CA SER A 197 -6.76 3.50 -5.89
C SER A 197 -5.30 3.92 -6.16
N THR A 198 -5.05 5.23 -6.24
CA THR A 198 -3.74 5.76 -6.62
C THR A 198 -2.88 5.96 -5.38
N PRO A 199 -1.69 5.33 -5.30
CA PRO A 199 -0.84 5.42 -4.12
C PRO A 199 -0.08 6.76 -4.09
N HIS A 200 -0.71 7.87 -3.71
CA HIS A 200 -0.11 9.21 -3.65
C HIS A 200 0.99 9.39 -2.59
N THR A 201 0.86 8.76 -1.42
CA THR A 201 1.76 9.00 -0.28
C THR A 201 3.00 8.09 -0.30
N LEU A 202 2.83 6.81 -0.64
CA LEU A 202 3.92 5.84 -0.69
C LEU A 202 3.81 4.97 -1.95
N PRO A 203 4.85 4.84 -2.79
CA PRO A 203 4.87 3.84 -3.86
C PRO A 203 4.69 2.41 -3.34
N PRO A 204 4.04 1.53 -4.12
CA PRO A 204 3.85 0.11 -3.77
C PRO A 204 5.17 -0.64 -3.62
N ALA A 205 6.18 -0.24 -4.41
CA ALA A 205 7.50 -0.84 -4.41
C ALA A 205 8.58 0.22 -4.65
N ARG A 206 9.72 0.09 -3.96
CA ARG A 206 10.83 1.07 -3.96
C ARG A 206 12.16 0.42 -4.30
N PHE A 207 12.17 -0.33 -5.39
CA PHE A 207 13.38 -0.99 -5.91
C PHE A 207 14.24 -0.06 -6.77
N ASP A 208 13.70 1.09 -7.19
CA ASP A 208 14.37 2.10 -8.00
C ASP A 208 14.35 3.45 -7.28
N GLN A 209 15.50 4.11 -7.19
CA GLN A 209 15.64 5.44 -6.59
C GLN A 209 14.81 6.50 -7.32
N ARG A 210 14.62 6.36 -8.64
CA ARG A 210 13.87 7.33 -9.45
C ARG A 210 12.39 7.40 -9.08
N ILE A 211 11.81 6.30 -8.60
CA ILE A 211 10.44 6.30 -8.08
C ILE A 211 10.31 7.26 -6.89
N ASP A 212 11.26 7.27 -5.95
CA ASP A 212 11.23 8.22 -4.83
C ASP A 212 11.28 9.68 -5.34
N GLN A 213 12.09 9.97 -6.37
CA GLN A 213 12.20 11.31 -6.96
C GLN A 213 10.90 11.78 -7.63
N ILE A 214 10.20 10.89 -8.34
CA ILE A 214 8.90 11.18 -8.95
C ILE A 214 7.88 11.53 -7.87
N TYR A 215 7.86 10.76 -6.78
CA TYR A 215 6.95 10.98 -5.67
C TYR A 215 7.23 12.28 -4.92
N ASP A 216 8.50 12.61 -4.67
CA ASP A 216 8.89 13.87 -4.03
C ASP A 216 8.49 15.06 -4.91
N ARG A 217 8.70 14.99 -6.24
CA ARG A 217 8.25 16.01 -7.20
C ARG A 217 6.72 16.15 -7.21
N ASN A 218 5.99 15.05 -7.32
CA ASN A 218 4.53 15.07 -7.35
C ASN A 218 3.96 15.64 -6.05
N ARG A 219 4.56 15.32 -4.90
CA ARG A 219 4.19 15.92 -3.62
C ARG A 219 4.33 17.44 -3.63
N GLU A 220 5.43 17.97 -4.15
CA GLU A 220 5.63 19.43 -4.27
C GLU A 220 4.59 20.09 -5.19
N VAL A 221 4.29 19.45 -6.33
CA VAL A 221 3.28 19.92 -7.29
C VAL A 221 1.88 19.90 -6.67
N LEU A 222 1.53 18.84 -5.94
CA LEU A 222 0.24 18.70 -5.27
C LEU A 222 -0.03 19.83 -4.26
N PHE A 223 1.00 20.41 -3.65
CA PHE A 223 0.88 21.55 -2.74
C PHE A 223 0.72 22.90 -3.43
N ARG A 224 1.18 23.04 -4.68
CA ARG A 224 1.29 24.35 -5.37
C ARG A 224 0.29 24.53 -6.49
N ASP A 225 -0.02 23.48 -7.25
CA ASP A 225 -0.86 23.57 -8.45
C ASP A 225 -2.35 23.69 -8.11
N SER A 226 -3.07 24.59 -8.77
CA SER A 226 -4.49 24.88 -8.48
C SER A 226 -5.49 23.89 -9.08
N THR A 227 -5.06 22.99 -10.00
CA THR A 227 -5.93 22.02 -10.67
C THR A 227 -6.67 21.19 -9.62
N PRO A 228 -7.99 21.05 -9.66
CA PRO A 228 -8.73 20.28 -8.66
C PRO A 228 -8.44 18.78 -8.81
N ILE A 229 -8.14 18.11 -7.69
CA ILE A 229 -7.85 16.67 -7.65
C ILE A 229 -8.69 16.01 -6.57
N LEU A 230 -9.38 14.95 -6.94
CA LEU A 230 -10.12 14.08 -6.02
C LEU A 230 -9.59 12.64 -6.13
N SER A 231 -9.24 12.04 -5.00
CA SER A 231 -8.75 10.66 -4.90
C SER A 231 -9.79 9.75 -4.25
N LEU A 232 -10.20 8.71 -4.97
CA LEU A 232 -11.05 7.64 -4.48
C LEU A 232 -10.20 6.45 -4.02
N CYS A 233 -10.42 6.00 -2.79
CA CYS A 233 -9.64 4.92 -2.16
C CYS A 233 -10.53 3.74 -1.77
N GLY A 234 -10.08 2.51 -2.04
CA GLY A 234 -10.84 1.29 -1.78
C GLY A 234 -10.91 0.87 -0.30
N GLY A 235 -10.05 1.46 0.54
CA GLY A 235 -9.95 1.12 1.96
C GLY A 235 -9.28 -0.23 2.19
N ALA A 236 -9.64 -0.88 3.30
CA ALA A 236 -9.02 -2.14 3.71
C ALA A 236 -9.22 -3.33 2.74
N THR A 237 -10.18 -3.24 1.81
CA THR A 237 -10.44 -4.23 0.75
C THR A 237 -9.37 -4.21 -0.34
N ASP A 238 -8.70 -3.08 -0.55
CA ASP A 238 -7.59 -2.97 -1.50
C ASP A 238 -6.32 -3.59 -0.88
N MET A 239 -6.03 -4.84 -1.27
CA MET A 239 -4.86 -5.58 -0.79
C MET A 239 -3.59 -5.31 -1.60
N MET A 240 -3.68 -4.58 -2.73
CA MET A 240 -2.51 -4.21 -3.52
C MET A 240 -1.90 -2.90 -3.02
N ILE A 241 -2.76 -1.93 -2.67
CA ILE A 241 -2.37 -0.61 -2.19
C ILE A 241 -2.88 -0.42 -0.78
N PRO A 242 -1.99 -0.34 0.23
CA PRO A 242 -2.39 -0.02 1.60
C PRO A 242 -3.18 1.30 1.66
N SER A 243 -4.29 1.32 2.41
CA SER A 243 -5.22 2.45 2.55
C SER A 243 -4.52 3.81 2.73
N GLU A 244 -3.53 3.88 3.62
CA GLU A 244 -2.74 5.05 3.97
C GLU A 244 -1.91 5.61 2.80
N SER A 245 -1.60 4.76 1.81
CA SER A 245 -0.81 5.17 0.64
C SER A 245 -1.67 5.93 -0.36
N CYS A 246 -3.00 5.74 -0.35
CA CYS A 246 -3.92 6.34 -1.31
C CYS A 246 -4.30 7.81 -0.99
N ILE A 247 -4.02 8.25 0.23
CA ILE A 247 -4.40 9.56 0.76
C ILE A 247 -3.57 10.66 0.08
N LEU A 248 -4.25 11.74 -0.35
CA LEU A 248 -3.61 12.96 -0.83
C LEU A 248 -2.98 13.75 0.34
N PRO A 249 -1.84 14.43 0.15
CA PRO A 249 -1.22 15.20 1.21
C PRO A 249 -2.14 16.34 1.69
N SER A 250 -2.29 16.48 3.00
CA SER A 250 -3.06 17.57 3.61
C SER A 250 -2.38 18.91 3.34
N VAL A 251 -3.11 19.86 2.75
CA VAL A 251 -2.61 21.21 2.46
C VAL A 251 -2.88 22.11 3.67
N GLU A 252 -1.86 22.41 4.47
CA GLU A 252 -1.93 23.29 5.66
C GLU A 252 -1.96 24.79 5.29
N ARG A 253 -2.80 25.21 4.33
CA ARG A 253 -3.01 26.63 4.00
C ARG A 253 -4.43 27.05 4.35
N GLU A 254 -4.55 28.05 5.23
CA GLU A 254 -5.80 28.76 5.49
C GLU A 254 -6.07 29.80 4.38
N GLY A 255 -7.32 29.86 3.89
CA GLY A 255 -7.76 30.86 2.90
C GLY A 255 -8.38 30.29 1.61
N SER A 256 -8.90 31.19 0.77
CA SER A 256 -9.60 30.90 -0.50
C SER A 256 -8.69 30.42 -1.64
N ASP A 257 -7.38 30.60 -1.52
CA ASP A 257 -6.35 30.19 -2.50
C ASP A 257 -5.88 28.73 -2.33
N ARG A 258 -6.60 27.94 -1.51
CA ARG A 258 -6.27 26.52 -1.32
C ARG A 258 -6.60 25.69 -2.57
N PRO A 259 -5.66 24.89 -3.10
CA PRO A 259 -5.98 23.97 -4.18
C PRO A 259 -6.98 22.92 -3.68
N PHE A 260 -7.95 22.54 -4.53
CA PHE A 260 -8.92 21.51 -4.13
C PHE A 260 -8.26 20.14 -4.12
N ARG A 261 -8.14 19.56 -2.92
CA ARG A 261 -7.62 18.22 -2.67
C ARG A 261 -8.61 17.49 -1.77
N ALA A 262 -9.26 16.46 -2.30
CA ALA A 262 -10.20 15.65 -1.55
C ALA A 262 -9.80 14.18 -1.65
N THR A 263 -9.69 13.50 -0.52
CA THR A 263 -9.58 12.03 -0.47
C THR A 263 -10.91 11.52 0.03
N VAL A 264 -11.48 10.51 -0.64
CA VAL A 264 -12.74 9.88 -0.23
C VAL A 264 -12.58 8.37 -0.34
N PHE A 265 -12.81 7.68 0.77
CA PHE A 265 -12.85 6.22 0.78
C PHE A 265 -14.23 5.72 0.35
N THR A 266 -14.28 4.63 -0.40
CA THR A 266 -15.54 4.10 -0.96
C THR A 266 -16.52 3.60 0.12
N SER A 267 -16.01 3.26 1.32
CA SER A 267 -16.81 2.98 2.52
C SER A 267 -17.53 4.22 3.06
N ALA A 268 -16.95 5.42 2.88
CA ALA A 268 -17.53 6.70 3.28
C ALA A 268 -18.36 7.35 2.17
N LEU A 269 -18.05 7.05 0.90
CA LEU A 269 -18.70 7.62 -0.28
C LEU A 269 -20.22 7.45 -0.18
N GLU A 270 -20.92 8.57 -0.08
CA GLU A 270 -22.38 8.61 0.11
C GLU A 270 -23.08 7.84 -1.02
N GLY A 271 -23.93 6.87 -0.66
CA GLY A 271 -24.64 5.98 -1.57
C GLY A 271 -23.76 4.99 -2.33
N ALA A 272 -22.55 4.70 -1.82
CA ALA A 272 -21.80 3.49 -2.14
C ALA A 272 -21.60 2.62 -0.89
N TRP A 273 -21.05 3.22 0.17
CA TRP A 273 -20.86 2.62 1.51
C TRP A 273 -20.25 1.20 1.49
N THR A 274 -19.30 0.96 0.59
CA THR A 274 -18.71 -0.36 0.38
C THR A 274 -17.19 -0.28 0.30
N GLY A 275 -16.51 -1.25 0.91
CA GLY A 275 -15.12 -1.51 0.59
C GLY A 275 -14.99 -1.96 -0.87
N VAL A 276 -13.92 -1.57 -1.56
CA VAL A 276 -13.72 -1.89 -2.98
C VAL A 276 -12.29 -2.35 -3.21
N GLY A 277 -12.13 -3.52 -3.81
CA GLY A 277 -10.82 -4.06 -4.18
C GLY A 277 -10.11 -3.22 -5.26
N HIS A 278 -8.81 -3.46 -5.42
CA HIS A 278 -7.97 -2.67 -6.34
C HIS A 278 -8.50 -2.67 -7.78
N ARG A 279 -8.91 -3.84 -8.29
CA ARG A 279 -9.38 -3.99 -9.68
C ARG A 279 -10.83 -3.57 -9.83
N GLU A 280 -11.59 -3.77 -8.76
CA GLU A 280 -13.01 -3.51 -8.60
C GLU A 280 -13.29 -2.01 -8.68
N MET A 281 -12.34 -1.17 -8.27
CA MET A 281 -12.44 0.29 -8.26
C MET A 281 -12.97 0.89 -9.58
N VAL A 282 -12.58 0.33 -10.73
CA VAL A 282 -12.98 0.86 -12.05
C VAL A 282 -14.28 0.27 -12.61
N TRP A 283 -14.83 -0.79 -12.02
CA TRP A 283 -16.03 -1.46 -12.55
C TRP A 283 -17.16 -1.64 -11.54
N CYS A 284 -16.89 -1.48 -10.24
CA CYS A 284 -17.88 -1.50 -9.17
C CYS A 284 -18.96 -0.48 -9.48
N HIS A 285 -20.20 -0.92 -9.58
CA HIS A 285 -21.26 -0.06 -10.08
C HIS A 285 -21.48 1.18 -9.21
N GLN A 286 -21.51 0.99 -7.89
CA GLN A 286 -21.70 2.04 -6.89
C GLN A 286 -20.69 3.18 -7.02
N VAL A 287 -19.45 2.87 -7.44
CA VAL A 287 -18.37 3.85 -7.62
C VAL A 287 -18.41 4.43 -9.04
N ARG A 288 -18.36 3.57 -10.07
CA ARG A 288 -18.25 4.01 -11.47
C ARG A 288 -19.40 4.92 -11.88
N TRP A 289 -20.61 4.68 -11.36
CA TRP A 289 -21.80 5.44 -11.73
C TRP A 289 -21.65 6.90 -11.29
N ARG A 290 -21.13 7.11 -10.08
CA ARG A 290 -20.86 8.43 -9.50
C ARG A 290 -19.70 9.13 -10.19
N VAL A 291 -18.62 8.41 -10.49
CA VAL A 291 -17.48 8.95 -11.25
C VAL A 291 -17.92 9.42 -12.64
N ALA A 292 -18.74 8.63 -13.34
CA ALA A 292 -19.29 9.01 -14.63
C ALA A 292 -20.20 10.24 -14.53
N ARG A 293 -21.07 10.30 -13.50
CA ARG A 293 -21.95 11.45 -13.27
C ARG A 293 -21.18 12.72 -12.95
N ALA A 294 -20.15 12.63 -12.10
CA ALA A 294 -19.25 13.73 -11.79
C ALA A 294 -18.55 14.27 -13.05
N ALA A 295 -18.03 13.39 -13.91
CA ALA A 295 -17.38 13.80 -15.15
C ALA A 295 -18.35 14.49 -16.14
N LEU A 296 -19.58 14.00 -16.24
CA LEU A 296 -20.62 14.62 -17.08
C LEU A 296 -20.92 16.04 -16.59
N GLU A 297 -21.19 16.23 -15.30
CA GLU A 297 -21.52 17.56 -14.78
C GLU A 297 -20.30 18.50 -14.73
N LEU A 298 -19.08 17.97 -14.61
CA LEU A 298 -17.84 18.75 -14.74
C LEU A 298 -17.70 19.38 -16.13
N SER A 299 -18.22 18.72 -17.17
CA SER A 299 -18.17 19.23 -18.55
C SER A 299 -19.00 20.49 -18.78
N ALA A 300 -19.96 20.77 -17.88
CA ALA A 300 -20.87 21.90 -17.97
C ALA A 300 -20.38 23.14 -17.21
N VAL A 301 -19.27 23.04 -16.46
CA VAL A 301 -18.79 24.09 -15.56
C VAL A 301 -17.37 24.53 -15.91
N GLU A 302 -17.11 25.83 -15.82
CA GLU A 302 -15.81 26.42 -16.21
C GLU A 302 -14.99 26.84 -15.00
N SER A 303 -15.65 27.47 -14.00
CA SER A 303 -15.00 28.04 -12.83
C SER A 303 -14.47 26.96 -11.89
N LEU A 304 -13.39 27.28 -11.16
CA LEU A 304 -12.80 26.34 -10.19
C LEU A 304 -13.79 26.01 -9.06
N GLU A 305 -14.57 26.99 -8.59
CA GLU A 305 -15.52 26.80 -7.49
C GLU A 305 -16.68 25.88 -7.89
N GLU A 306 -17.25 26.06 -9.07
CA GLU A 306 -18.30 25.16 -9.57
C GLU A 306 -17.78 23.73 -9.74
N LYS A 307 -16.54 23.55 -10.21
CA LYS A 307 -15.91 22.22 -10.29
C LYS A 307 -15.77 21.56 -8.93
N ARG A 308 -15.43 22.33 -7.89
CA ARG A 308 -15.39 21.84 -6.49
C ARG A 308 -16.77 21.38 -6.05
N VAL A 309 -17.80 22.18 -6.32
CA VAL A 309 -19.19 21.86 -5.98
C VAL A 309 -19.67 20.58 -6.68
N VAL A 310 -19.33 20.40 -7.96
CA VAL A 310 -19.69 19.17 -8.71
C VAL A 310 -18.97 17.94 -8.13
N LEU A 311 -17.66 18.05 -7.88
CA LEU A 311 -16.88 16.95 -7.29
C LEU A 311 -17.41 16.57 -5.90
N ASP A 312 -17.66 17.56 -5.04
CA ASP A 312 -18.22 17.32 -3.70
C ASP A 312 -19.62 16.71 -3.78
N ARG A 313 -20.51 17.23 -4.64
CA ARG A 313 -21.88 16.70 -4.80
C ARG A 313 -21.91 15.20 -5.09
N TRP A 314 -21.07 14.73 -6.02
CA TRP A 314 -21.12 13.34 -6.50
C TRP A 314 -20.17 12.40 -5.78
N LEU A 315 -19.07 12.91 -5.23
CA LEU A 315 -17.97 12.12 -4.67
C LEU A 315 -17.62 12.53 -3.22
N ARG A 316 -18.58 13.03 -2.44
CA ARG A 316 -18.45 13.35 -0.99
C ARG A 316 -18.47 12.13 -0.07
N ASP A 317 -17.85 12.31 1.10
CA ASP A 317 -17.85 11.38 2.24
C ASP A 317 -18.82 11.79 3.38
N GLY A 318 -19.43 12.97 3.26
CA GLY A 318 -20.38 13.51 4.24
C GLY A 318 -19.75 14.09 5.52
N HIS A 319 -18.43 14.30 5.58
CA HIS A 319 -17.79 14.98 6.71
C HIS A 319 -17.85 16.50 6.64
N SER A 320 -18.05 17.05 5.43
CA SER A 320 -18.25 18.48 5.21
C SER A 320 -19.70 18.80 4.89
N LEU A 321 -20.14 20.01 5.25
CA LEU A 321 -21.48 20.46 4.90
C LEU A 321 -21.63 20.57 3.38
N PRO A 322 -22.79 20.20 2.81
CA PRO A 322 -23.02 20.32 1.39
C PRO A 322 -22.97 21.79 0.96
N PRO A 323 -22.36 22.10 -0.19
CA PRO A 323 -22.32 23.46 -0.71
C PRO A 323 -23.75 23.99 -0.88
N MET A 324 -24.05 25.15 -0.28
CA MET A 324 -25.35 25.80 -0.40
C MET A 324 -25.54 26.30 -1.85
N GLU A 325 -26.62 25.89 -2.51
CA GLU A 325 -26.98 26.50 -3.79
C GLU A 325 -27.40 27.98 -3.58
N PRO A 326 -26.90 28.94 -4.40
CA PRO A 326 -27.22 30.35 -4.25
C PRO A 326 -28.72 30.69 -4.31
N SER A 327 -29.50 29.85 -5.01
CA SER A 327 -30.97 29.96 -5.12
C SER A 327 -31.71 29.68 -3.81
N LEU A 328 -31.05 29.06 -2.82
CA LEU A 328 -31.58 28.73 -1.50
C LEU A 328 -31.22 29.80 -0.43
N SER A 329 -30.93 31.04 -0.85
CA SER A 329 -30.74 32.23 -0.02
C SER A 329 -31.93 32.48 0.94
N PRO A 330 -31.74 33.22 2.06
CA PRO A 330 -32.60 33.15 3.24
C PRO A 330 -33.92 33.90 3.03
N ALA A 331 -34.88 33.25 2.37
CA ALA A 331 -36.27 33.65 2.49
C ALA A 331 -36.71 33.32 3.93
N SER A 332 -36.70 34.35 4.78
CA SER A 332 -37.39 34.34 6.07
C SER A 332 -38.87 34.13 5.78
N ALA A 333 -39.28 32.87 5.67
CA ALA A 333 -40.67 32.52 5.51
C ALA A 333 -41.34 32.70 6.87
N MET A 334 -41.91 33.89 7.11
CA MET A 334 -42.90 34.06 8.16
C MET A 334 -43.98 33.01 7.93
N LEU A 335 -44.29 32.21 8.95
CA LEU A 335 -45.49 31.39 8.91
C LEU A 335 -46.67 32.37 9.00
N SER A 336 -47.15 32.84 7.84
CA SER A 336 -48.43 33.53 7.75
C SER A 336 -49.51 32.61 8.31
N GLY A 337 -50.49 33.17 9.03
CA GLY A 337 -51.43 32.47 9.93
C GLY A 337 -52.36 31.39 9.33
N ASP A 338 -52.05 30.86 8.14
CA ASP A 338 -52.84 29.86 7.41
C ASP A 338 -52.19 28.45 7.38
N THR A 339 -50.98 28.29 7.94
CA THR A 339 -50.35 26.97 8.08
C THR A 339 -50.77 26.27 9.37
N THR A 340 -51.43 25.13 9.24
CA THR A 340 -51.74 24.25 10.38
C THR A 340 -50.45 23.72 11.01
N HIS A 341 -50.26 24.05 12.28
CA HIS A 341 -49.12 23.57 13.07
C HIS A 341 -49.58 22.64 14.19
N GLU A 342 -48.73 21.70 14.57
CA GLU A 342 -48.94 20.79 15.70
C GLU A 342 -47.74 20.90 16.64
N ILE A 343 -48.00 21.10 17.93
CA ILE A 343 -46.94 21.17 18.95
C ILE A 343 -46.75 19.75 19.51
N VAL A 344 -45.53 19.22 19.37
CA VAL A 344 -45.16 17.91 19.93
C VAL A 344 -44.97 18.05 21.45
N PRO A 345 -45.43 17.10 22.27
CA PRO A 345 -45.20 17.13 23.72
C PRO A 345 -43.72 17.24 24.08
N ALA A 346 -43.42 17.98 25.15
CA ALA A 346 -42.05 18.17 25.62
C ALA A 346 -41.39 16.83 25.98
N GLY A 347 -40.14 16.64 25.53
CA GLY A 347 -39.37 15.42 25.75
C GLY A 347 -39.73 14.23 24.85
N MET A 348 -40.72 14.36 23.96
CA MET A 348 -41.04 13.32 22.98
C MET A 348 -40.38 13.56 21.62
N PRO A 349 -39.83 12.53 20.96
CA PRO A 349 -39.37 12.65 19.58
C PRO A 349 -40.55 12.78 18.61
N LEU A 350 -40.34 13.48 17.51
CA LEU A 350 -41.24 13.47 16.36
C LEU A 350 -41.08 12.13 15.63
N VAL A 351 -42.16 11.35 15.53
CA VAL A 351 -42.19 10.09 14.78
C VAL A 351 -43.36 10.14 13.80
N LEU A 352 -43.07 10.23 12.51
CA LEU A 352 -44.07 10.22 11.43
C LEU A 352 -43.85 8.99 10.56
N LYS A 353 -44.79 8.03 10.66
CA LYS A 353 -44.87 6.89 9.74
C LYS A 353 -45.81 7.26 8.60
N GLN A 354 -45.32 7.25 7.35
CA GLN A 354 -46.12 7.57 6.15
C GLN A 354 -46.78 8.96 6.19
N PRO A 355 -46.00 10.05 6.28
CA PRO A 355 -46.54 11.41 6.34
C PRO A 355 -47.38 11.75 5.09
N ARG A 356 -48.51 12.45 5.27
CA ARG A 356 -49.40 12.89 4.19
C ARG A 356 -49.73 14.38 4.29
N GLY A 357 -49.83 15.05 3.14
CA GLY A 357 -50.12 16.46 3.05
C GLY A 357 -48.94 17.36 3.40
N SER A 358 -49.24 18.63 3.67
CA SER A 358 -48.25 19.61 4.14
C SER A 358 -48.63 20.07 5.54
N ARG A 359 -47.71 19.92 6.50
CA ARG A 359 -47.95 20.26 7.91
C ARG A 359 -46.65 20.65 8.60
N THR A 360 -46.74 21.51 9.61
CA THR A 360 -45.59 21.91 10.42
C THR A 360 -45.69 21.32 11.82
N TYR A 361 -44.64 20.63 12.27
CA TYR A 361 -44.54 20.10 13.63
C TYR A 361 -43.54 20.92 14.43
N LEU A 362 -43.93 21.41 15.59
CA LEU A 362 -43.10 22.24 16.46
C LEU A 362 -42.65 21.41 17.66
N LEU A 363 -41.35 21.14 17.76
CA LEU A 363 -40.74 20.43 18.87
C LEU A 363 -40.20 21.45 19.89
N PRO A 364 -40.69 21.47 21.14
CA PRO A 364 -40.24 22.44 22.14
C PRO A 364 -38.78 22.19 22.50
N VAL A 365 -37.95 23.24 22.43
CA VAL A 365 -36.54 23.16 22.80
C VAL A 365 -36.43 22.95 24.32
N PRO A 366 -35.70 21.91 24.78
CA PRO A 366 -35.55 21.63 26.21
C PRO A 366 -34.86 22.75 26.97
N SER A 367 -35.23 22.98 28.23
CA SER A 367 -34.62 24.00 29.10
C SER A 367 -33.10 23.77 29.32
N SER A 368 -32.65 22.52 29.15
CA SER A 368 -31.24 22.06 29.18
C SER A 368 -30.49 22.27 27.85
N ALA A 369 -31.00 23.10 26.93
CA ALA A 369 -30.52 23.23 25.54
C ALA A 369 -29.00 23.32 25.34
N SER A 370 -28.23 23.90 26.27
CA SER A 370 -26.77 23.98 26.15
C SER A 370 -26.04 22.62 26.21
N ALA A 371 -26.71 21.57 26.67
CA ALA A 371 -26.17 20.21 26.80
C ALA A 371 -26.78 19.22 25.80
N GLU A 372 -27.61 19.70 24.86
CA GLU A 372 -28.33 18.87 23.90
C GLU A 372 -28.15 19.36 22.46
N ARG A 373 -28.35 18.44 21.51
CA ARG A 373 -28.32 18.70 20.07
C ARG A 373 -29.60 18.16 19.43
N PHE A 374 -29.96 18.73 18.29
CA PHE A 374 -31.08 18.25 17.50
C PHE A 374 -30.59 17.28 16.42
N ILE A 375 -31.33 16.19 16.21
CA ILE A 375 -31.10 15.22 15.13
C ILE A 375 -32.42 14.91 14.42
N MET A 376 -32.36 14.77 13.11
CA MET A 376 -33.49 14.35 12.27
C MET A 376 -33.02 13.39 11.17
N PHE A 377 -33.84 12.38 10.94
CA PHE A 377 -33.71 11.36 9.92
C PHE A 377 -34.93 11.40 8.99
N VAL A 378 -34.69 11.42 7.68
CA VAL A 378 -35.74 11.38 6.65
C VAL A 378 -35.44 10.27 5.65
N SER A 379 -36.32 9.27 5.58
CA SER A 379 -36.19 8.13 4.66
C SER A 379 -36.99 8.34 3.39
N GLN A 380 -36.40 7.98 2.24
CA GLN A 380 -36.98 8.13 0.88
C GLN A 380 -37.35 9.58 0.49
N GLY A 381 -36.98 10.57 1.30
CA GLY A 381 -37.29 11.98 1.08
C GLY A 381 -36.04 12.84 0.99
N SER A 382 -36.22 14.15 1.15
CA SER A 382 -35.14 15.13 1.10
C SER A 382 -35.19 16.14 2.24
N ILE A 383 -34.01 16.57 2.68
CA ILE A 383 -33.81 17.85 3.36
C ILE A 383 -32.86 18.62 2.45
N PRO A 384 -33.35 19.55 1.61
CA PRO A 384 -32.49 20.20 0.63
C PRO A 384 -31.25 20.86 1.26
N PRO A 385 -30.06 20.74 0.64
CA PRO A 385 -29.83 20.17 -0.70
C PRO A 385 -29.57 18.65 -0.72
N VAL A 386 -29.66 17.93 0.40
CA VAL A 386 -29.33 16.50 0.47
C VAL A 386 -30.57 15.64 0.20
N ALA A 387 -30.41 14.70 -0.73
CA ALA A 387 -31.43 13.73 -1.10
C ALA A 387 -30.77 12.50 -1.74
N PRO A 388 -31.42 11.32 -1.70
CA PRO A 388 -31.10 10.24 -2.62
C PRO A 388 -31.26 10.68 -4.09
N GLN A 389 -30.74 9.92 -5.05
CA GLN A 389 -30.77 10.32 -6.47
C GLN A 389 -32.19 10.57 -7.00
N HIS A 390 -33.13 9.70 -6.63
CA HIS A 390 -34.54 9.83 -6.98
C HIS A 390 -35.39 9.88 -5.71
N PRO A 391 -35.47 11.04 -5.02
CA PRO A 391 -36.28 11.17 -3.82
C PRO A 391 -37.77 11.07 -4.17
N LYS A 392 -38.57 10.51 -3.25
CA LYS A 392 -40.04 10.56 -3.33
C LYS A 392 -40.54 11.98 -3.01
N SER A 393 -41.86 12.17 -3.05
CA SER A 393 -42.51 13.47 -2.81
C SER A 393 -42.28 14.06 -1.41
N LEU A 394 -41.78 13.28 -0.45
CA LEU A 394 -41.47 13.72 0.90
C LEU A 394 -40.29 14.72 0.94
N GLN A 395 -40.60 15.99 1.21
CA GLN A 395 -39.61 17.03 1.45
C GLN A 395 -39.79 17.63 2.85
N VAL A 396 -38.68 17.80 3.58
CA VAL A 396 -38.68 18.33 4.94
C VAL A 396 -37.78 19.57 5.01
N SER A 397 -38.30 20.63 5.63
CA SER A 397 -37.54 21.85 5.96
C SER A 397 -37.45 21.99 7.48
N VAL A 398 -36.22 22.06 7.99
CA VAL A 398 -35.96 22.29 9.42
C VAL A 398 -35.76 23.78 9.69
N LYS A 399 -36.52 24.32 10.63
CA LYS A 399 -36.53 25.74 11.00
C LYS A 399 -36.40 25.91 12.51
N LEU A 400 -35.76 27.00 12.93
CA LEU A 400 -35.83 27.49 14.31
C LEU A 400 -36.99 28.46 14.40
N CYS A 401 -37.94 28.19 15.30
CA CYS A 401 -39.13 29.00 15.50
C CYS A 401 -39.12 29.60 16.91
N SER A 402 -39.49 30.87 17.03
CA SER A 402 -39.66 31.52 18.33
C SER A 402 -40.94 32.36 18.39
N GLN A 403 -41.46 32.49 19.61
CA GLN A 403 -42.60 33.34 19.90
C GLN A 403 -42.31 34.12 21.17
N ARG A 404 -42.52 35.44 21.09
CA ARG A 404 -42.53 36.35 22.23
C ARG A 404 -43.99 36.56 22.66
N ASP A 405 -44.26 36.61 23.96
CA ASP A 405 -45.61 36.56 24.57
C ASP A 405 -46.73 37.20 23.73
N GLY A 406 -47.65 36.37 23.21
CA GLY A 406 -48.84 36.79 22.45
C GLY A 406 -48.61 37.18 20.97
N GLY A 407 -47.37 37.13 20.46
CA GLY A 407 -47.03 37.44 19.07
C GLY A 407 -47.17 36.26 18.10
N ALA A 408 -46.97 36.49 16.79
CA ALA A 408 -46.94 35.42 15.79
C ALA A 408 -45.64 34.60 15.89
N ILE A 409 -45.69 33.31 15.54
CA ILE A 409 -44.52 32.43 15.51
C ILE A 409 -43.63 32.82 14.34
N ASN A 410 -42.40 33.27 14.62
CA ASN A 410 -41.41 33.60 13.61
C ASN A 410 -40.44 32.42 13.42
N CYS A 411 -40.21 31.99 12.17
CA CYS A 411 -39.35 30.86 11.88
C CYS A 411 -38.25 31.21 10.88
N GLN A 412 -37.02 30.83 11.20
CA GLN A 412 -35.84 30.98 10.33
C GLN A 412 -35.23 29.61 10.03
N ARG A 413 -34.44 29.48 8.96
CA ARG A 413 -33.75 28.22 8.65
C ARG A 413 -32.74 27.91 9.77
N LEU A 414 -32.74 26.67 10.25
CA LEU A 414 -31.74 26.19 11.21
C LEU A 414 -30.50 25.71 10.43
N PRO A 415 -29.29 26.27 10.66
CA PRO A 415 -28.08 25.77 10.02
C PRO A 415 -27.67 24.41 10.61
N PRO A 416 -27.35 23.40 9.77
CA PRO A 416 -26.85 22.12 10.25
C PRO A 416 -25.38 22.18 10.65
N VAL A 417 -24.99 21.30 11.58
CA VAL A 417 -23.60 20.89 11.81
C VAL A 417 -23.24 19.60 11.06
N THR A 418 -24.23 18.72 10.84
CA THR A 418 -24.09 17.51 10.01
C THR A 418 -25.26 17.49 9.04
N HIS A 419 -24.99 17.30 7.74
CA HIS A 419 -26.03 17.13 6.73
C HIS A 419 -25.55 16.19 5.63
N LYS A 420 -25.99 14.94 5.65
CA LYS A 420 -25.47 13.88 4.77
C LYS A 420 -26.44 12.71 4.60
N LEU A 421 -26.17 11.83 3.64
CA LEU A 421 -26.83 10.52 3.55
C LEU A 421 -26.12 9.47 4.41
N ILE A 422 -26.90 8.63 5.08
CA ILE A 422 -26.44 7.40 5.75
C ILE A 422 -27.19 6.18 5.19
N PRO A 423 -26.60 4.97 5.19
CA PRO A 423 -27.30 3.78 4.75
C PRO A 423 -28.43 3.40 5.72
N ASN A 424 -29.41 2.65 5.21
CA ASN A 424 -30.42 1.98 6.03
C ASN A 424 -30.42 0.47 5.72
N PRO A 425 -29.48 -0.30 6.29
CA PRO A 425 -29.31 -1.71 5.97
C PRO A 425 -30.57 -2.54 6.26
N VAL A 426 -30.83 -3.53 5.40
CA VAL A 426 -31.94 -4.46 5.60
C VAL A 426 -31.70 -5.31 6.86
N PRO A 427 -32.65 -5.37 7.80
CA PRO A 427 -32.51 -6.15 9.02
C PRO A 427 -32.19 -7.62 8.75
N GLY A 428 -31.26 -8.19 9.53
CA GLY A 428 -30.84 -9.59 9.41
C GLY A 428 -29.91 -9.91 8.23
N LYS A 429 -29.67 -8.97 7.30
CA LYS A 429 -28.69 -9.13 6.21
C LYS A 429 -27.33 -8.54 6.60
N VAL A 430 -26.27 -9.04 5.96
CA VAL A 430 -24.94 -8.42 5.96
C VAL A 430 -25.00 -7.08 5.23
N PHE A 431 -24.13 -6.14 5.60
CA PHE A 431 -24.00 -4.87 4.92
C PHE A 431 -22.51 -4.53 4.68
N PRO A 432 -22.13 -4.05 3.48
CA PRO A 432 -22.96 -4.00 2.26
C PRO A 432 -23.37 -5.40 1.77
N VAL A 433 -24.46 -5.49 1.01
CA VAL A 433 -24.95 -6.77 0.49
C VAL A 433 -24.01 -7.26 -0.61
N PRO A 434 -23.42 -8.47 -0.52
CA PRO A 434 -22.51 -8.99 -1.53
C PRO A 434 -23.13 -9.01 -2.92
N HIS A 435 -22.39 -8.56 -3.94
CA HIS A 435 -22.79 -8.48 -5.35
C HIS A 435 -24.01 -7.58 -5.69
N GLU A 436 -24.70 -7.04 -4.69
CA GLU A 436 -25.85 -6.14 -4.88
C GLU A 436 -25.49 -4.70 -4.48
N GLY A 437 -24.82 -4.52 -3.33
CA GLY A 437 -24.43 -3.22 -2.79
C GLY A 437 -25.61 -2.36 -2.38
N SER A 438 -25.41 -1.05 -2.45
CA SER A 438 -26.46 -0.03 -2.32
C SER A 438 -26.89 0.47 -3.69
N ASP A 439 -28.15 0.89 -3.81
CA ASP A 439 -28.68 1.58 -4.98
C ASP A 439 -28.52 3.11 -4.83
N GLU A 440 -28.44 3.84 -5.95
CA GLU A 440 -28.26 5.30 -5.95
C GLU A 440 -29.42 6.05 -5.28
N SER A 441 -30.60 5.43 -5.20
CA SER A 441 -31.80 6.01 -4.56
C SER A 441 -32.00 5.53 -3.11
N GLU A 442 -31.09 4.73 -2.57
CA GLU A 442 -31.12 4.31 -1.17
C GLU A 442 -30.39 5.31 -0.26
N GLY A 443 -30.89 5.43 0.97
CA GLY A 443 -30.29 6.27 2.01
C GLY A 443 -31.33 6.98 2.86
N VAL A 444 -30.89 7.37 4.05
CA VAL A 444 -31.64 8.22 4.98
C VAL A 444 -30.88 9.53 5.10
N VAL A 445 -31.59 10.64 4.95
CA VAL A 445 -31.02 11.97 5.15
C VAL A 445 -30.86 12.19 6.65
N LEU A 446 -29.62 12.39 7.09
CA LEU A 446 -29.25 12.77 8.45
C LEU A 446 -29.01 14.28 8.51
N PHE A 447 -29.73 14.95 9.39
CA PHE A 447 -29.58 16.37 9.71
C PHE A 447 -29.33 16.53 11.21
N GLU A 448 -28.20 17.10 11.60
CA GLU A 448 -27.90 17.46 12.97
C GLU A 448 -27.67 18.97 13.07
N ALA A 449 -28.12 19.58 14.16
CA ALA A 449 -27.92 21.01 14.43
C ALA A 449 -27.67 21.28 15.91
N GLU A 450 -26.90 22.33 16.18
CA GLU A 450 -26.72 22.85 17.53
C GLU A 450 -27.95 23.65 17.97
N LEU A 451 -28.26 23.55 19.26
CA LEU A 451 -29.39 24.26 19.83
C LEU A 451 -28.97 25.68 20.23
N PRO A 452 -29.76 26.71 19.89
CA PRO A 452 -29.51 28.06 20.37
C PRO A 452 -29.77 28.15 21.87
N ARG A 453 -29.03 29.03 22.57
CA ARG A 453 -29.29 29.30 23.99
C ARG A 453 -30.65 29.99 24.13
N PRO A 454 -31.57 29.48 24.96
CA PRO A 454 -32.87 30.12 25.16
C PRO A 454 -32.66 31.51 25.77
N SER A 455 -33.19 32.53 25.11
CA SER A 455 -33.23 33.89 25.64
C SER A 455 -34.42 33.96 26.61
N GLY A 456 -34.20 34.48 27.83
CA GLY A 456 -35.24 34.49 28.87
C GLY A 456 -36.53 35.18 28.39
N GLY A 457 -37.67 34.49 28.48
CA GLY A 457 -38.99 35.00 28.11
C GLY A 457 -39.47 34.69 26.69
N GLU A 458 -38.70 33.97 25.86
CA GLU A 458 -39.14 33.50 24.53
C GLU A 458 -39.34 31.99 24.50
N HIS A 459 -40.50 31.55 24.00
CA HIS A 459 -40.72 30.13 23.74
C HIS A 459 -40.07 29.78 22.39
N THR A 460 -39.18 28.79 22.40
CA THR A 460 -38.43 28.35 21.23
C THR A 460 -38.77 26.92 20.85
N TRP A 461 -38.97 26.67 19.56
CA TRP A 461 -39.23 25.36 18.98
C TRP A 461 -38.32 25.08 17.80
N ILE A 462 -38.02 23.81 17.55
CA ILE A 462 -37.56 23.35 16.24
C ILE A 462 -38.78 22.97 15.40
N GLY A 463 -39.00 23.69 14.31
CA GLY A 463 -40.07 23.44 13.36
C GLY A 463 -39.65 22.49 12.25
N ALA A 464 -40.29 21.33 12.15
CA ALA A 464 -40.19 20.40 11.04
C ALA A 464 -41.37 20.63 10.08
N HIS A 465 -41.13 21.31 8.96
CA HIS A 465 -42.15 21.53 7.95
C HIS A 465 -42.09 20.42 6.89
N ILE A 466 -43.16 19.61 6.82
CA ILE A 466 -43.39 18.60 5.80
C ILE A 466 -44.07 19.26 4.60
N VAL A 467 -43.53 19.07 3.40
CA VAL A 467 -44.01 19.66 2.15
C VAL A 467 -44.46 18.54 1.22
N LYS A 468 -45.74 18.58 0.81
CA LYS A 468 -46.34 17.73 -0.25
C LYS A 468 -46.08 16.22 -0.10
N ALA A 469 -46.19 15.68 1.12
CA ALA A 469 -45.99 14.24 1.32
C ALA A 469 -47.20 13.42 0.84
N GLU A 470 -46.95 12.30 0.15
CA GLU A 470 -47.99 11.42 -0.42
C GLU A 470 -48.15 10.08 0.33
N GLY A 471 -47.51 9.93 1.49
CA GLY A 471 -47.55 8.70 2.30
C GLY A 471 -46.32 7.80 2.17
N ASP A 472 -45.30 8.22 1.40
CA ASP A 472 -44.03 7.52 1.29
C ASP A 472 -43.04 7.92 2.39
N GLY A 473 -42.18 6.98 2.78
CA GLY A 473 -41.09 7.23 3.73
C GLY A 473 -41.53 7.44 5.18
N TRP A 474 -40.59 7.92 5.98
CA TRP A 474 -40.80 8.24 7.40
C TRP A 474 -39.89 9.39 7.83
N VAL A 475 -40.31 10.10 8.87
CA VAL A 475 -39.55 11.19 9.50
C VAL A 475 -39.40 10.88 10.97
N LEU A 476 -38.18 10.96 11.47
CA LEU A 476 -37.85 10.80 12.88
C LEU A 476 -36.97 11.96 13.31
N GLY A 477 -37.31 12.66 14.39
CA GLY A 477 -36.46 13.72 14.91
C GLY A 477 -36.61 13.91 16.40
N GLY A 478 -35.57 14.40 17.06
CA GLY A 478 -35.58 14.60 18.50
C GLY A 478 -34.31 15.24 19.01
N PHE A 479 -34.23 15.35 20.33
CA PHE A 479 -33.06 15.87 21.03
C PHE A 479 -32.23 14.74 21.62
N TYR A 480 -30.92 14.92 21.65
CA TYR A 480 -30.00 13.98 22.28
C TYR A 480 -28.90 14.72 23.06
N PRO A 481 -28.39 14.16 24.16
CA PRO A 481 -27.30 14.78 24.92
C PRO A 481 -26.05 14.89 24.07
N SER A 482 -25.33 16.01 24.19
CA SER A 482 -24.02 16.19 23.55
C SER A 482 -22.88 15.49 24.29
N THR A 483 -23.16 14.82 25.41
CA THR A 483 -22.16 14.16 26.25
C THR A 483 -21.75 12.81 25.68
N GLU A 484 -20.44 12.61 25.58
CA GLU A 484 -19.83 11.36 25.13
C GLU A 484 -19.66 10.39 26.31
N ILE A 485 -19.84 9.10 26.04
CA ILE A 485 -19.52 8.04 27.01
C ILE A 485 -18.03 7.70 26.83
N VAL A 486 -17.20 8.17 27.76
CA VAL A 486 -15.76 7.91 27.75
C VAL A 486 -15.47 6.60 28.46
N ASN A 487 -14.71 5.72 27.80
CA ASN A 487 -14.20 4.49 28.40
C ASN A 487 -12.67 4.42 28.23
N GLU A 488 -11.96 4.33 29.35
CA GLU A 488 -10.50 4.42 29.41
C GLU A 488 -9.76 3.12 29.04
N VAL A 489 -10.45 2.12 28.48
CA VAL A 489 -9.85 0.86 28.03
C VAL A 489 -8.68 1.11 27.07
N SER A 490 -7.54 0.51 27.37
CA SER A 490 -6.35 0.64 26.54
C SER A 490 -6.15 -0.57 25.63
N THR A 491 -5.37 -0.40 24.57
CA THR A 491 -5.00 -1.52 23.68
C THR A 491 -4.21 -2.60 24.43
N PHE A 492 -3.43 -2.21 25.43
CA PHE A 492 -2.66 -3.13 26.25
C PHE A 492 -3.56 -4.04 27.07
N ASP A 493 -4.66 -3.51 27.62
CA ASP A 493 -5.66 -4.28 28.38
C ASP A 493 -6.33 -5.36 27.51
N LEU A 494 -6.42 -5.12 26.20
CA LEU A 494 -7.06 -6.01 25.23
C LEU A 494 -6.12 -7.07 24.61
N LEU A 495 -4.83 -7.09 24.96
CA LEU A 495 -3.86 -8.05 24.38
C LEU A 495 -4.22 -9.51 24.67
N PHE A 496 -4.73 -9.80 25.87
CA PHE A 496 -5.02 -11.18 26.31
C PHE A 496 -6.46 -11.39 26.80
N GLY A 497 -7.35 -10.42 26.60
CA GLY A 497 -8.70 -10.45 27.14
C GLY A 497 -9.72 -9.69 26.30
N SER A 498 -10.94 -9.60 26.83
CA SER A 498 -12.01 -8.78 26.30
C SER A 498 -12.58 -7.87 27.37
N THR A 499 -13.15 -6.75 26.94
CA THR A 499 -13.80 -5.78 27.83
C THR A 499 -15.23 -5.55 27.36
N PHE A 500 -16.18 -5.58 28.29
CA PHE A 500 -17.57 -5.28 28.01
C PHE A 500 -17.84 -3.79 28.24
N ILE A 501 -18.44 -3.13 27.24
CA ILE A 501 -18.85 -1.73 27.30
C ILE A 501 -20.37 -1.69 27.36
N ASP A 502 -20.90 -1.15 28.45
CA ASP A 502 -22.34 -1.12 28.75
C ASP A 502 -23.03 0.10 28.10
N LEU A 503 -24.18 -0.15 27.49
CA LEU A 503 -25.12 0.87 27.02
C LEU A 503 -26.12 1.16 28.15
N HIS A 504 -25.71 2.02 29.09
CA HIS A 504 -26.52 2.34 30.28
C HIS A 504 -27.88 2.99 29.98
N ASP A 505 -28.01 3.72 28.87
CA ASP A 505 -29.24 4.41 28.46
C ASP A 505 -29.59 4.07 27.01
N THR A 506 -30.78 3.53 26.82
CA THR A 506 -31.21 2.95 25.55
C THR A 506 -32.21 3.86 24.79
N LYS A 507 -32.68 4.98 25.38
CA LYS A 507 -33.69 5.83 24.72
C LYS A 507 -33.10 7.01 23.93
N ARG A 508 -31.92 6.85 23.33
CA ARG A 508 -31.21 7.92 22.60
C ARG A 508 -31.20 7.65 21.09
N LEU A 509 -31.43 8.71 20.31
CA LEU A 509 -31.35 8.68 18.84
C LEU A 509 -29.90 8.60 18.33
N LYS A 510 -28.95 9.11 19.12
CA LYS A 510 -27.52 9.02 18.92
C LYS A 510 -26.81 8.78 20.25
N THR A 511 -25.86 7.85 20.25
CA THR A 511 -24.94 7.62 21.38
C THR A 511 -23.51 7.63 20.85
N THR A 512 -22.63 8.39 21.48
CA THR A 512 -21.21 8.51 21.10
C THR A 512 -20.34 7.89 22.19
N PHE A 513 -19.45 6.97 21.79
CA PHE A 513 -18.44 6.36 22.65
C PHE A 513 -17.06 6.86 22.28
N ALA A 514 -16.33 7.39 23.26
CA ALA A 514 -14.95 7.81 23.11
C ALA A 514 -14.02 6.80 23.80
N LEU A 515 -13.08 6.24 23.02
CA LEU A 515 -12.10 5.24 23.45
C LEU A 515 -10.68 5.82 23.28
N PRO A 516 -10.27 6.78 24.13
CA PRO A 516 -9.06 7.58 23.93
C PRO A 516 -7.75 6.77 24.00
N ASN A 517 -7.73 5.69 24.77
CA ASN A 517 -6.54 4.87 25.01
C ASN A 517 -6.39 3.70 24.03
N LEU A 518 -7.29 3.57 23.06
CA LEU A 518 -7.14 2.63 21.96
C LEU A 518 -6.18 3.17 20.89
N LEU A 519 -5.36 2.29 20.36
CA LEU A 519 -4.35 2.60 19.37
C LEU A 519 -5.00 2.75 18.00
N SER A 520 -5.04 3.98 17.50
CA SER A 520 -5.44 4.27 16.13
C SER A 520 -4.28 4.02 15.16
N HIS A 521 -4.05 2.75 14.80
CA HIS A 521 -2.97 2.34 13.90
C HIS A 521 -3.39 1.26 12.90
N ALA A 522 -2.91 1.36 11.65
CA ALA A 522 -3.23 0.47 10.53
C ALA A 522 -2.83 -1.00 10.69
N LEU A 523 -2.13 -1.33 11.77
CA LEU A 523 -1.64 -2.68 12.09
C LEU A 523 -2.51 -3.41 13.11
N VAL A 524 -3.47 -2.73 13.73
CA VAL A 524 -4.34 -3.30 14.77
C VAL A 524 -5.79 -3.26 14.30
N VAL A 525 -6.50 -4.37 14.50
CA VAL A 525 -7.92 -4.48 14.23
C VAL A 525 -8.62 -4.87 15.52
N TYR A 526 -9.68 -4.14 15.87
CA TYR A 526 -10.53 -4.44 17.01
C TYR A 526 -11.78 -5.16 16.54
N ARG A 527 -12.26 -6.11 17.32
CA ARG A 527 -13.52 -6.81 17.11
C ARG A 527 -14.52 -6.29 18.12
N VAL A 528 -15.69 -5.90 17.62
CA VAL A 528 -16.86 -5.50 18.39
C VAL A 528 -17.93 -6.57 18.22
N THR A 529 -18.38 -7.14 19.34
CA THR A 529 -19.45 -8.15 19.36
C THR A 529 -20.61 -7.62 20.18
N PRO A 530 -21.76 -7.29 19.56
CA PRO A 530 -22.92 -6.80 20.29
C PRO A 530 -23.46 -7.87 21.25
N ARG A 531 -23.90 -7.45 22.43
CA ARG A 531 -24.54 -8.33 23.44
C ARG A 531 -25.98 -7.89 23.66
N TYR A 532 -26.88 -8.87 23.59
CA TYR A 532 -28.31 -8.65 23.72
C TYR A 532 -28.86 -9.25 25.02
N ARG A 533 -29.89 -8.60 25.59
CA ARG A 533 -30.64 -9.12 26.74
C ARG A 533 -31.43 -10.36 26.32
N LYS A 534 -31.41 -11.39 27.15
CA LYS A 534 -32.08 -12.66 26.88
C LYS A 534 -33.60 -12.50 27.00
N GLY A 535 -34.35 -12.97 25.99
CA GLY A 535 -35.82 -13.09 26.04
C GLY A 535 -36.59 -11.93 25.41
N GLU A 536 -35.92 -10.93 24.84
CA GLU A 536 -36.56 -9.82 24.12
C GLU A 536 -36.43 -9.98 22.60
N THR A 537 -37.50 -9.70 21.87
CA THR A 537 -37.51 -9.72 20.40
C THR A 537 -37.05 -8.35 19.84
N PRO A 538 -36.35 -8.32 18.70
CA PRO A 538 -36.04 -7.06 18.02
C PRO A 538 -37.34 -6.30 17.69
N PRO A 539 -37.47 -5.02 18.04
CA PRO A 539 -38.67 -4.26 17.72
C PRO A 539 -38.69 -3.84 16.25
N ASP A 540 -39.90 -3.54 15.80
CA ASP A 540 -40.17 -2.89 14.52
C ASP A 540 -39.69 -1.42 14.54
N SER A 541 -38.37 -1.26 14.46
CA SER A 541 -37.66 0.02 14.50
C SER A 541 -37.57 0.64 13.10
N LEU A 542 -37.80 1.96 13.00
CA LEU A 542 -37.71 2.70 11.73
C LEU A 542 -36.27 2.74 11.20
N LEU A 543 -35.31 2.91 12.12
CA LEU A 543 -33.88 2.85 11.89
C LEU A 543 -33.28 1.85 12.87
N HIS A 544 -32.83 0.71 12.35
CA HIS A 544 -32.16 -0.29 13.18
C HIS A 544 -30.82 0.26 13.69
N PRO A 545 -30.36 -0.19 14.89
CA PRO A 545 -29.10 0.30 15.45
C PRO A 545 -27.93 0.16 14.47
N LEU A 546 -27.41 1.31 14.05
CA LEU A 546 -26.35 1.45 13.06
C LEU A 546 -25.11 1.99 13.77
N LEU A 547 -24.09 1.16 13.89
CA LEU A 547 -22.79 1.57 14.38
C LEU A 547 -22.03 2.26 13.25
N VAL A 548 -21.52 3.46 13.53
CA VAL A 548 -20.77 4.30 12.61
C VAL A 548 -19.39 4.53 13.21
N HIS A 549 -18.37 4.07 12.48
CA HIS A 549 -16.98 4.13 12.88
C HIS A 549 -16.17 4.94 11.89
N THR A 550 -15.48 5.97 12.35
CA THR A 550 -14.65 6.84 11.51
C THR A 550 -13.19 6.43 11.63
N SER A 551 -12.71 5.60 10.69
CA SER A 551 -11.36 5.02 10.66
C SER A 551 -10.25 6.04 10.39
N HIS A 552 -10.60 7.13 9.69
CA HIS A 552 -9.76 8.27 9.32
C HIS A 552 -10.67 9.46 9.01
N ALA A 553 -10.15 10.69 8.97
CA ALA A 553 -10.91 11.91 8.64
C ALA A 553 -11.62 11.90 7.27
N SER A 554 -11.36 10.88 6.42
CA SER A 554 -11.93 10.71 5.08
C SER A 554 -12.56 9.32 4.89
N GLU A 555 -12.68 8.54 5.97
CA GLU A 555 -13.14 7.14 5.93
C GLU A 555 -14.11 6.86 7.08
N THR A 556 -15.32 6.45 6.74
CA THR A 556 -16.38 6.04 7.66
C THR A 556 -16.89 4.69 7.24
N HIS A 557 -17.17 3.82 8.20
CA HIS A 557 -17.81 2.53 8.00
C HIS A 557 -19.13 2.49 8.75
N TYR A 558 -20.11 1.80 8.17
CA TYR A 558 -21.45 1.66 8.70
C TYR A 558 -21.75 0.19 8.91
N PHE A 559 -22.10 -0.19 10.13
CA PHE A 559 -22.27 -1.58 10.53
C PHE A 559 -23.63 -1.78 11.20
N PRO A 560 -24.49 -2.68 10.68
CA PRO A 560 -25.66 -3.10 11.42
C PRO A 560 -25.21 -3.85 12.68
N LEU A 561 -25.74 -3.45 13.84
CA LEU A 561 -25.48 -4.11 15.13
C LEU A 561 -26.28 -5.42 15.25
N SER A 562 -26.11 -6.31 14.28
CA SER A 562 -26.70 -7.66 14.23
C SER A 562 -25.63 -8.75 14.12
N GLN A 563 -24.38 -8.38 13.86
CA GLN A 563 -23.28 -9.29 13.53
C GLN A 563 -21.97 -8.89 14.22
N ARG A 564 -20.94 -9.72 14.01
CA ARG A 564 -19.57 -9.41 14.41
C ARG A 564 -19.03 -8.27 13.54
N ILE A 565 -18.47 -7.25 14.18
CA ILE A 565 -17.95 -6.04 13.53
C ILE A 565 -16.45 -5.97 13.73
N LEU A 566 -15.71 -5.58 12.68
CA LEU A 566 -14.26 -5.37 12.76
C LEU A 566 -13.95 -3.89 12.51
N LEU A 567 -13.39 -3.24 13.54
CA LEU A 567 -12.97 -1.85 13.49
C LEU A 567 -11.48 -1.78 13.16
N HIS A 568 -11.14 -1.12 12.06
CA HIS A 568 -9.76 -0.79 11.69
C HIS A 568 -9.59 0.71 11.64
N THR A 569 -8.35 1.19 11.72
CA THR A 569 -8.03 2.62 11.64
C THR A 569 -6.80 2.81 10.79
N HIS A 570 -6.67 3.97 10.15
CA HIS A 570 -5.47 4.32 9.37
C HIS A 570 -4.90 5.69 9.78
N GLY A 571 -5.19 6.14 11.01
CA GLY A 571 -4.65 7.37 11.58
C GLY A 571 -3.12 7.39 11.64
N ALA A 572 -2.51 6.28 12.04
CA ALA A 572 -1.07 6.04 11.92
C ALA A 572 -0.79 4.75 11.14
N ALA A 573 0.34 4.70 10.43
CA ALA A 573 0.77 3.53 9.66
C ALA A 573 2.29 3.53 9.45
N PRO A 574 2.89 2.37 9.16
CA PRO A 574 4.32 2.28 8.86
C PRO A 574 4.73 3.24 7.74
N TYR A 575 5.77 4.04 7.99
CA TYR A 575 6.36 4.99 7.04
C TYR A 575 5.47 6.16 6.60
N VAL A 576 4.28 6.30 7.18
CA VAL A 576 3.39 7.44 6.99
C VAL A 576 3.46 8.34 8.23
N ARG A 577 3.33 9.66 8.04
CA ARG A 577 3.26 10.58 9.19
C ARG A 577 1.89 10.40 9.86
N PRO A 578 1.83 10.27 11.20
CA PRO A 578 0.59 10.01 11.91
C PRO A 578 -0.32 11.25 11.81
N ALA A 579 -1.62 11.00 11.64
CA ALA A 579 -2.66 11.99 11.82
C ALA A 579 -2.71 12.46 13.28
N ARG A 580 -3.21 13.67 13.53
CA ARG A 580 -3.29 14.26 14.88
C ARG A 580 -4.31 13.58 15.80
N THR A 581 -5.19 12.73 15.28
CA THR A 581 -6.27 12.07 16.02
C THR A 581 -5.77 10.86 16.80
N LYS A 582 -5.99 10.84 18.12
CA LYS A 582 -5.74 9.70 19.01
C LYS A 582 -7.06 9.06 19.44
N GLY A 583 -7.04 7.77 19.74
CA GLY A 583 -8.22 7.02 20.16
C GLY A 583 -9.12 6.57 19.01
N ILE A 584 -10.22 5.92 19.38
CA ILE A 584 -11.30 5.50 18.49
C ILE A 584 -12.61 6.11 18.99
N GLU A 585 -13.40 6.67 18.07
CA GLU A 585 -14.75 7.15 18.34
C GLU A 585 -15.76 6.27 17.59
N VAL A 586 -16.81 5.87 18.30
CA VAL A 586 -17.90 5.07 17.74
C VAL A 586 -19.23 5.74 18.01
N ASN A 587 -20.01 5.97 16.95
CA ASN A 587 -21.35 6.53 17.04
C ASN A 587 -22.38 5.44 16.79
N ILE A 588 -23.49 5.42 17.53
CA ILE A 588 -24.61 4.52 17.29
C ILE A 588 -25.84 5.38 17.02
N TYR A 589 -26.41 5.25 15.81
CA TYR A 589 -27.70 5.83 15.46
C TYR A 589 -28.80 4.77 15.59
N SER A 590 -29.95 5.14 16.15
CA SER A 590 -31.09 4.23 16.28
C SER A 590 -32.39 5.00 16.40
N SER A 591 -33.51 4.44 15.93
CA SER A 591 -34.82 5.06 16.15
C SER A 591 -35.43 4.76 17.51
N ASP A 592 -35.02 3.63 18.10
CA ASP A 592 -35.41 3.17 19.43
C ASP A 592 -34.38 2.10 19.79
N VAL A 593 -33.39 2.43 20.65
CA VAL A 593 -32.66 1.34 21.32
C VAL A 593 -33.61 0.86 22.42
N SER A 594 -34.63 0.15 21.99
CA SER A 594 -35.41 -0.76 22.82
C SER A 594 -34.50 -1.59 23.73
N ALA A 595 -35.05 -1.99 24.87
CA ALA A 595 -34.43 -2.65 26.00
C ALA A 595 -33.54 -3.91 25.72
N TRP A 596 -33.37 -4.34 24.46
CA TRP A 596 -32.70 -5.59 24.10
C TRP A 596 -31.19 -5.46 23.82
N LEU A 597 -30.64 -4.30 23.44
CA LEU A 597 -29.19 -4.14 23.28
C LEU A 597 -28.56 -3.71 24.61
N GLN A 598 -27.73 -4.56 25.22
CA GLN A 598 -27.09 -4.27 26.51
C GLN A 598 -25.79 -3.49 26.36
N GLY A 599 -25.05 -3.69 25.27
CA GLY A 599 -23.67 -3.22 25.17
C GLY A 599 -22.92 -4.00 24.09
N PHE A 600 -21.61 -3.89 24.09
CA PHE A 600 -20.76 -4.67 23.21
C PHE A 600 -19.47 -5.10 23.88
N GLU A 601 -18.98 -6.27 23.49
CA GLU A 601 -17.69 -6.81 23.90
C GLU A 601 -16.63 -6.39 22.88
N LEU A 602 -15.52 -5.85 23.38
CA LEU A 602 -14.39 -5.36 22.61
C LEU A 602 -13.15 -6.22 22.89
N ASN A 603 -12.46 -6.65 21.83
CA ASN A 603 -11.17 -7.35 21.90
C ASN A 603 -10.34 -7.16 20.63
N ILE A 604 -9.06 -7.55 20.65
CA ILE A 604 -8.20 -7.53 19.46
C ILE A 604 -8.57 -8.70 18.52
N ASP A 605 -8.77 -8.39 17.24
CA ASP A 605 -8.92 -9.39 16.21
C ASP A 605 -7.55 -9.84 15.67
N TRP A 606 -7.00 -10.92 16.22
CA TRP A 606 -5.66 -11.37 15.82
C TRP A 606 -5.54 -11.76 14.35
N MET A 607 -6.58 -12.36 13.76
CA MET A 607 -6.56 -12.71 12.34
C MET A 607 -6.56 -11.45 11.46
N GLY A 608 -7.46 -10.50 11.73
CA GLY A 608 -7.47 -9.20 11.05
C GLY A 608 -6.14 -8.45 11.22
N THR A 609 -5.62 -8.38 12.45
CA THR A 609 -4.35 -7.72 12.81
C THR A 609 -3.18 -8.33 12.03
N LEU A 610 -2.99 -9.64 12.07
CA LEU A 610 -1.93 -10.33 11.32
C LEU A 610 -2.08 -10.16 9.81
N GLY A 611 -3.32 -10.16 9.30
CA GLY A 611 -3.63 -9.90 7.90
C GLY A 611 -3.22 -8.50 7.42
N ARG A 612 -3.10 -7.52 8.33
CA ARG A 612 -2.59 -6.17 7.99
C ARG A 612 -1.07 -6.10 7.85
N TRP A 613 -0.33 -7.04 8.43
CA TRP A 613 1.13 -6.95 8.51
C TRP A 613 1.82 -7.37 7.21
N SER A 614 1.26 -8.36 6.51
CA SER A 614 1.82 -8.95 5.28
C SER A 614 2.12 -7.91 4.20
N THR A 615 1.15 -7.04 3.90
CA THR A 615 1.25 -6.04 2.83
C THR A 615 2.17 -4.86 3.18
N ARG A 616 2.54 -4.69 4.46
CA ARG A 616 3.33 -3.55 4.95
C ARG A 616 4.80 -3.88 5.22
N TYR A 617 5.10 -5.14 5.53
CA TYR A 617 6.45 -5.55 5.99
C TYR A 617 7.17 -6.55 5.08
N PHE A 618 6.65 -6.85 3.88
CA PHE A 618 7.32 -7.79 2.97
C PHE A 618 8.73 -7.31 2.55
N THR A 619 8.91 -6.00 2.28
CA THR A 619 10.23 -5.42 1.96
C THR A 619 11.16 -5.42 3.17
N THR A 620 10.61 -5.16 4.37
CA THR A 620 11.33 -5.26 5.64
C THR A 620 11.92 -6.65 5.82
N LEU A 621 11.11 -7.69 5.60
CA LEU A 621 11.52 -9.07 5.73
C LEU A 621 12.68 -9.42 4.79
N ALA A 622 12.59 -9.01 3.51
CA ALA A 622 13.66 -9.21 2.53
C ALA A 622 14.96 -8.47 2.93
N CYS A 623 14.86 -7.21 3.36
CA CYS A 623 16.02 -6.42 3.78
C CYS A 623 16.65 -6.97 5.05
N TRP A 624 15.86 -7.41 6.03
CA TRP A 624 16.39 -7.96 7.27
C TRP A 624 17.05 -9.33 7.06
N ALA A 625 16.58 -10.12 6.08
CA ALA A 625 17.28 -11.32 5.65
C ALA A 625 18.64 -10.99 5.01
N VAL A 626 18.74 -9.92 4.20
CA VAL A 626 20.03 -9.38 3.73
C VAL A 626 20.92 -8.97 4.90
N ALA A 627 20.36 -8.33 5.93
CA ALA A 627 21.11 -7.95 7.13
C ALA A 627 21.69 -9.17 7.87
N VAL A 628 20.92 -10.25 8.00
CA VAL A 628 21.38 -11.51 8.60
C VAL A 628 22.54 -12.10 7.81
N VAL A 629 22.43 -12.24 6.47
CA VAL A 629 23.54 -12.79 5.68
C VAL A 629 24.75 -11.86 5.62
N ALA A 630 24.56 -10.54 5.72
CA ALA A 630 25.65 -9.59 5.86
C ALA A 630 26.40 -9.74 7.19
N LEU A 631 25.69 -10.01 8.30
CA LEU A 631 26.31 -10.33 9.58
C LEU A 631 27.06 -11.67 9.55
N LEU A 632 26.55 -12.67 8.83
CA LEU A 632 27.30 -13.92 8.60
C LEU A 632 28.61 -13.64 7.85
N MET A 633 28.59 -12.79 6.82
CA MET A 633 29.80 -12.37 6.11
C MET A 633 30.76 -11.57 7.01
N PHE A 634 30.25 -10.70 7.88
CA PHE A 634 31.05 -9.95 8.85
C PHE A 634 31.82 -10.88 9.80
N GLU A 635 31.16 -11.87 10.38
CA GLU A 635 31.79 -12.85 11.27
C GLU A 635 32.74 -13.78 10.51
N LEU A 636 32.37 -14.22 9.31
CA LEU A 636 33.20 -15.07 8.45
C LEU A 636 34.55 -14.40 8.12
N LEU A 637 34.51 -13.10 7.78
CA LEU A 637 35.74 -12.33 7.52
C LEU A 637 36.53 -12.09 8.80
N ALA A 638 35.88 -12.01 9.97
CA ALA A 638 36.57 -11.89 11.26
C ALA A 638 37.34 -13.16 11.62
N ILE A 639 36.76 -14.34 11.38
CA ILE A 639 37.40 -15.64 11.61
C ILE A 639 38.58 -15.81 10.64
N GLY A 640 38.38 -15.53 9.34
CA GLY A 640 39.44 -15.60 8.34
C GLY A 640 40.60 -14.63 8.58
N ASP A 641 40.35 -13.50 9.24
CA ASP A 641 41.40 -12.55 9.64
C ASP A 641 42.21 -13.04 10.86
N ARG A 642 41.64 -13.91 11.72
CA ARG A 642 42.25 -14.39 12.97
C ARG A 642 42.99 -15.71 12.82
N GLU A 643 42.44 -16.65 12.05
CA GLU A 643 42.97 -18.01 11.93
C GLU A 643 43.74 -18.21 10.62
N THR A 644 45.07 -18.32 10.70
CA THR A 644 45.93 -18.58 9.52
C THR A 644 45.94 -20.03 9.06
N SER A 645 45.51 -20.97 9.91
CA SER A 645 45.60 -22.42 9.71
C SER A 645 44.29 -23.16 10.00
N GLY A 646 43.22 -22.41 10.32
CA GLY A 646 41.92 -22.95 10.73
C GLY A 646 40.99 -23.29 9.55
N VAL A 647 40.03 -24.17 9.83
CA VAL A 647 38.95 -24.51 8.89
C VAL A 647 37.86 -23.45 9.00
N ILE A 648 37.58 -22.78 7.89
CA ILE A 648 36.47 -21.84 7.79
C ILE A 648 35.16 -22.60 8.01
N PRO A 649 34.23 -22.11 8.87
CA PRO A 649 33.00 -22.82 9.13
C PRO A 649 32.15 -22.97 7.86
N THR A 650 31.37 -24.05 7.81
CA THR A 650 30.31 -24.21 6.81
C THR A 650 29.16 -23.22 7.06
N VAL A 651 28.35 -22.91 6.05
CA VAL A 651 27.17 -22.03 6.22
C VAL A 651 26.23 -22.53 7.32
N HIS A 652 26.06 -23.86 7.45
CA HIS A 652 25.26 -24.45 8.51
C HIS A 652 25.83 -24.15 9.91
N GLN A 653 27.15 -24.28 10.10
CA GLN A 653 27.82 -23.95 11.37
C GLN A 653 27.76 -22.45 11.68
N SER A 654 27.92 -21.59 10.67
CA SER A 654 27.79 -20.14 10.81
C SER A 654 26.36 -19.73 11.23
N LEU A 655 25.33 -20.30 10.58
CA LEU A 655 23.93 -20.08 10.94
C LEU A 655 23.64 -20.55 12.37
N GLN A 656 24.16 -21.71 12.75
CA GLN A 656 23.99 -22.24 14.10
C GLN A 656 24.65 -21.33 15.15
N SER A 657 25.89 -20.90 14.92
CA SER A 657 26.60 -19.96 15.80
C SER A 657 25.85 -18.64 15.91
N PHE A 658 25.32 -18.14 14.80
CA PHE A 658 24.47 -16.95 14.76
C PHE A 658 23.19 -17.12 15.59
N CYS A 659 22.44 -18.22 15.41
CA CYS A 659 21.21 -18.51 16.14
C CYS A 659 21.44 -18.62 17.66
N CYS A 660 22.55 -19.20 18.09
CA CYS A 660 22.85 -19.38 19.52
C CYS A 660 23.51 -18.16 20.17
N GLY A 661 24.24 -17.34 19.42
CA GLY A 661 25.05 -16.24 19.96
C GLY A 661 24.54 -14.84 19.63
N THR A 662 24.44 -14.52 18.34
CA THR A 662 24.14 -13.16 17.87
C THR A 662 22.64 -12.88 17.85
N PHE A 663 21.82 -13.87 17.48
CA PHE A 663 20.37 -13.74 17.38
C PHE A 663 19.70 -13.28 18.69
N PRO A 664 19.98 -13.86 19.88
CA PRO A 664 19.36 -13.39 21.12
C PRO A 664 19.68 -11.92 21.44
N LYS A 665 20.90 -11.47 21.12
CA LYS A 665 21.32 -10.07 21.28
C LYS A 665 20.57 -9.14 20.32
N LEU A 666 20.38 -9.57 19.07
CA LEU A 666 19.62 -8.82 18.08
C LEU A 666 18.12 -8.78 18.42
N VAL A 667 17.55 -9.84 18.98
CA VAL A 667 16.17 -9.84 19.47
C VAL A 667 15.99 -8.77 20.55
N LEU A 668 16.84 -8.78 21.57
CA LEU A 668 16.80 -7.77 22.63
C LEU A 668 17.01 -6.35 22.08
N GLY A 669 17.99 -6.17 21.18
CA GLY A 669 18.25 -4.90 20.52
C GLY A 669 17.07 -4.43 19.67
N SER A 670 16.43 -5.32 18.91
CA SER A 670 15.27 -5.01 18.07
C SER A 670 14.06 -4.60 18.90
N PHE A 671 13.86 -5.25 20.04
CA PHE A 671 12.83 -4.87 21.01
C PHE A 671 13.12 -3.48 21.60
N ALA A 672 14.35 -3.25 22.09
CA ALA A 672 14.74 -1.97 22.69
C ALA A 672 14.66 -0.80 21.69
N VAL A 673 15.11 -0.99 20.44
CA VAL A 673 15.04 0.04 19.39
C VAL A 673 13.60 0.40 19.05
N SER A 674 12.65 -0.53 19.21
CA SER A 674 11.23 -0.26 18.94
C SER A 674 10.60 0.78 19.88
N PHE A 675 11.22 1.07 21.03
CA PHE A 675 10.79 2.14 21.93
C PHE A 675 11.38 3.51 21.58
N ILE A 676 12.36 3.56 20.67
CA ILE A 676 12.99 4.81 20.27
C ILE A 676 12.10 5.49 19.22
N PRO A 677 11.68 6.75 19.41
CA PRO A 677 10.82 7.48 18.47
C PRO A 677 11.60 7.97 17.24
N LEU A 678 12.09 7.02 16.44
CA LEU A 678 12.78 7.31 15.19
C LEU A 678 11.81 7.91 14.16
N PRO A 679 12.29 8.75 13.21
CA PRO A 679 11.45 9.29 12.16
C PRO A 679 10.79 8.17 11.33
N PRO A 680 9.59 8.38 10.75
CA PRO A 680 8.85 7.32 10.04
C PRO A 680 9.62 6.63 8.92
N ALA A 681 10.62 7.29 8.33
CA ALA A 681 11.45 6.72 7.27
C ALA A 681 12.44 5.64 7.74
N TYR A 682 12.59 5.44 9.06
CA TYR A 682 13.56 4.53 9.65
C TYR A 682 12.88 3.30 10.30
N TYR A 683 13.65 2.22 10.37
CA TYR A 683 13.31 0.97 11.04
C TYR A 683 11.98 0.38 10.53
N LEU A 684 11.00 0.20 11.42
CA LEU A 684 9.65 -0.24 11.07
C LEU A 684 8.66 0.90 10.80
N GLY A 685 9.06 2.16 11.00
CA GLY A 685 8.19 3.32 10.77
C GLY A 685 7.07 3.52 11.78
N ASN A 686 7.14 2.91 12.97
CA ASN A 686 6.11 2.98 14.04
C ASN A 686 6.35 4.09 15.09
N ILE A 687 7.39 4.93 14.94
CA ILE A 687 7.64 6.14 15.76
C ILE A 687 7.70 5.87 17.28
N GLY A 688 8.18 4.69 17.69
CA GLY A 688 8.35 4.37 19.11
C GLY A 688 7.09 3.84 19.81
N GLU A 689 6.05 3.45 19.06
CA GLU A 689 4.80 2.92 19.64
C GLU A 689 5.04 1.63 20.45
N SER A 690 4.81 1.69 21.76
CA SER A 690 5.19 0.64 22.71
C SER A 690 4.40 -0.64 22.51
N THR A 691 3.12 -0.53 22.16
CA THR A 691 2.22 -1.66 21.88
C THR A 691 2.66 -2.48 20.68
N LEU A 692 3.39 -1.87 19.73
CA LEU A 692 3.90 -2.51 18.52
C LEU A 692 5.35 -3.00 18.66
N SER A 693 5.99 -2.81 19.82
CA SER A 693 7.37 -3.23 20.08
C SER A 693 7.66 -4.73 19.84
N PRO A 694 6.72 -5.68 20.01
CA PRO A 694 6.98 -7.10 19.70
C PRO A 694 7.07 -7.43 18.21
N VAL A 695 6.62 -6.53 17.32
CA VAL A 695 6.58 -6.78 15.86
C VAL A 695 7.99 -6.96 15.30
N ALA A 696 8.95 -6.15 15.76
CA ALA A 696 10.34 -6.22 15.32
C ALA A 696 11.01 -7.57 15.64
N PRO A 697 11.07 -8.03 16.90
CA PRO A 697 11.57 -9.37 17.23
C PRO A 697 10.95 -10.50 16.40
N LEU A 698 9.64 -10.41 16.10
CA LEU A 698 8.96 -11.41 15.30
C LEU A 698 9.44 -11.40 13.84
N ILE A 699 9.50 -10.23 13.20
CA ILE A 699 10.00 -10.10 11.83
C ILE A 699 11.45 -10.60 11.73
N LEU A 700 12.30 -10.27 12.72
CA LEU A 700 13.68 -10.76 12.76
C LEU A 700 13.73 -12.29 12.85
N THR A 701 12.89 -12.89 13.69
CA THR A 701 12.80 -14.35 13.83
C THR A 701 12.41 -15.02 12.51
N ILE A 702 11.41 -14.46 11.81
CA ILE A 702 10.98 -14.94 10.50
C ILE A 702 12.10 -14.77 9.47
N ALA A 703 12.79 -13.62 9.45
CA ALA A 703 13.90 -13.36 8.54
C ALA A 703 15.02 -14.39 8.72
N VAL A 704 15.43 -14.68 9.95
CA VAL A 704 16.47 -15.69 10.26
C VAL A 704 16.03 -17.07 9.82
N GLY A 705 14.80 -17.48 10.11
CA GLY A 705 14.31 -18.78 9.67
C GLY A 705 14.18 -18.88 8.15
N LEU A 706 13.85 -17.80 7.44
CA LEU A 706 13.88 -17.79 5.98
C LEU A 706 15.28 -17.92 5.42
N VAL A 707 16.30 -17.33 6.05
CA VAL A 707 17.69 -17.56 5.66
C VAL A 707 18.03 -19.06 5.83
N CYS A 708 17.61 -19.69 6.93
CA CYS A 708 17.76 -21.14 7.12
C CYS A 708 17.04 -21.97 6.03
N VAL A 709 15.80 -21.60 5.69
CA VAL A 709 15.02 -22.25 4.61
C VAL A 709 15.73 -22.08 3.27
N SER A 710 16.19 -20.87 2.94
CA SER A 710 16.87 -20.59 1.67
C SER A 710 18.15 -21.42 1.52
N TRP A 711 18.91 -21.60 2.60
CA TRP A 711 20.08 -22.48 2.59
C TRP A 711 19.69 -23.95 2.42
N ALA A 712 18.62 -24.43 3.07
CA ALA A 712 18.12 -25.78 2.88
C ALA A 712 17.69 -26.02 1.41
N VAL A 713 16.96 -25.07 0.81
CA VAL A 713 16.54 -25.12 -0.59
C VAL A 713 17.74 -25.12 -1.52
N LEU A 714 18.73 -24.26 -1.32
CA LEU A 714 19.96 -24.25 -2.12
C LEU A 714 20.68 -25.61 -2.07
N ASN A 715 20.79 -26.25 -0.90
CA ASN A 715 21.39 -27.59 -0.79
C ASN A 715 20.59 -28.65 -1.56
N ILE A 716 19.26 -28.61 -1.49
CA ILE A 716 18.39 -29.53 -2.25
C ILE A 716 18.60 -29.33 -3.75
N LEU A 717 18.66 -28.08 -4.22
CA LEU A 717 18.84 -27.75 -5.64
C LEU A 717 20.26 -28.09 -6.13
N MET A 718 21.29 -27.95 -5.29
CA MET A 718 22.67 -28.31 -5.64
C MET A 718 22.91 -29.83 -5.60
N TRP A 719 22.15 -30.58 -4.80
CA TRP A 719 22.30 -32.04 -4.64
C TRP A 719 22.37 -32.82 -5.97
N PRO A 720 21.45 -32.67 -6.94
CA PRO A 720 21.52 -33.43 -8.19
C PRO A 720 22.79 -33.09 -9.01
N ILE A 721 23.16 -31.81 -9.08
CA ILE A 721 24.34 -31.34 -9.81
C ILE A 721 25.62 -31.87 -9.15
N SER A 722 25.68 -31.89 -7.82
CA SER A 722 26.82 -32.43 -7.07
C SER A 722 27.09 -33.91 -7.34
N LYS A 723 26.06 -34.66 -7.79
CA LYS A 723 26.18 -36.09 -8.15
C LYS A 723 26.55 -36.30 -9.61
N THR A 724 26.05 -35.46 -10.51
CA THR A 724 26.23 -35.62 -11.97
C THR A 724 27.46 -34.90 -12.51
N ALA A 725 27.86 -33.76 -11.92
CA ALA A 725 29.01 -32.99 -12.37
C ALA A 725 30.34 -33.78 -12.38
N PRO A 726 30.67 -34.62 -11.38
CA PRO A 726 31.87 -35.46 -11.42
C PRO A 726 31.85 -36.49 -12.55
N LEU A 727 30.67 -36.98 -12.94
CA LEU A 727 30.49 -38.03 -13.96
C LEU A 727 30.58 -37.49 -15.40
N LEU A 728 30.20 -36.23 -15.61
CA LEU A 728 30.11 -35.62 -16.94
C LEU A 728 31.34 -34.75 -17.30
N PHE A 729 32.04 -34.19 -16.32
CA PHE A 729 33.02 -33.09 -16.54
C PHE A 729 34.43 -33.34 -15.99
N GLU A 730 34.81 -34.59 -15.70
CA GLU A 730 36.14 -34.96 -15.20
C GLU A 730 37.30 -34.60 -16.18
N ARG A 731 36.99 -34.32 -17.46
CA ARG A 731 37.96 -34.00 -18.53
C ARG A 731 38.27 -32.51 -18.76
N THR A 732 37.52 -31.55 -18.22
CA THR A 732 37.57 -30.14 -18.68
C THR A 732 38.46 -29.20 -17.85
N ARG A 733 38.99 -29.65 -16.70
CA ARG A 733 39.81 -28.81 -15.79
C ARG A 733 41.12 -28.31 -16.45
N GLY A 734 41.60 -29.01 -17.49
CA GLY A 734 42.73 -28.59 -18.33
C GLY A 734 42.40 -27.50 -19.36
N GLU A 735 41.14 -27.40 -19.82
CA GLU A 735 40.70 -26.40 -20.80
C GLU A 735 40.35 -25.05 -20.16
N ILE A 736 39.87 -25.05 -18.91
CA ILE A 736 39.56 -23.82 -18.15
C ILE A 736 40.82 -22.96 -17.93
N ASN A 737 42.00 -23.57 -17.78
CA ASN A 737 43.26 -22.84 -17.69
C ASN A 737 43.70 -22.19 -19.03
N ARG A 738 43.25 -22.70 -20.19
CA ARG A 738 43.46 -22.07 -21.51
C ARG A 738 42.51 -20.89 -21.76
N ALA A 739 41.33 -20.87 -21.13
CA ALA A 739 40.36 -19.78 -21.23
C ALA A 739 40.76 -18.49 -20.49
N ARG A 740 41.86 -18.50 -19.72
CA ARG A 740 42.40 -17.35 -18.97
C ARG A 740 42.79 -16.15 -19.86
N GLY A 741 43.04 -16.38 -21.15
CA GLY A 741 43.35 -15.32 -22.12
C GLY A 741 42.12 -14.64 -22.75
N SER A 742 40.94 -15.27 -22.70
CA SER A 742 39.70 -14.78 -23.32
C SER A 742 38.69 -14.23 -22.32
N THR A 743 38.90 -14.38 -21.01
CA THR A 743 38.00 -13.87 -19.96
C THR A 743 37.90 -12.35 -19.95
N LEU A 744 39.01 -11.62 -20.13
CA LEU A 744 38.96 -10.15 -20.24
C LEU A 744 38.18 -9.69 -21.48
N VAL A 745 38.29 -10.43 -22.59
CA VAL A 745 37.55 -10.15 -23.82
C VAL A 745 36.06 -10.46 -23.64
N SER A 746 35.72 -11.59 -22.99
CA SER A 746 34.35 -11.97 -22.64
C SER A 746 33.71 -10.98 -21.65
N MET A 747 34.44 -10.54 -20.62
CA MET A 747 33.99 -9.50 -19.68
C MET A 747 33.81 -8.14 -20.36
N CYS A 748 34.74 -7.74 -21.24
CA CYS A 748 34.61 -6.51 -22.01
C CYS A 748 33.39 -6.58 -22.96
N LEU A 749 33.17 -7.71 -23.63
CA LEU A 749 32.01 -7.93 -24.49
C LEU A 749 30.71 -7.91 -23.67
N LEU A 750 30.70 -8.52 -22.48
CA LEU A 750 29.55 -8.45 -21.57
C LEU A 750 29.31 -7.02 -21.08
N PHE A 751 30.35 -6.25 -20.75
CA PHE A 751 30.20 -4.84 -20.38
C PHE A 751 29.66 -3.98 -21.52
N VAL A 752 30.13 -4.21 -22.75
CA VAL A 752 29.60 -3.57 -23.96
C VAL A 752 28.13 -3.96 -24.17
N LEU A 753 27.80 -5.25 -24.01
CA LEU A 753 26.43 -5.75 -24.13
C LEU A 753 25.51 -5.16 -23.03
N ILE A 754 25.99 -5.04 -21.79
CA ILE A 754 25.26 -4.40 -20.71
C ILE A 754 25.09 -2.91 -20.98
N PHE A 755 26.12 -2.24 -21.50
CA PHE A 755 26.09 -0.82 -21.78
C PHE A 755 25.07 -0.47 -22.87
N PHE A 756 24.92 -1.32 -23.90
CA PHE A 756 24.08 -1.02 -25.06
C PHE A 756 22.73 -1.73 -25.10
N PHE A 757 22.58 -2.91 -24.49
CA PHE A 757 21.44 -3.79 -24.79
C PHE A 757 20.80 -4.47 -23.57
N ILE A 758 21.59 -4.83 -22.56
CA ILE A 758 21.14 -5.70 -21.47
C ILE A 758 21.23 -4.97 -20.12
N PRO A 759 20.22 -5.02 -19.26
CA PRO A 759 20.30 -4.37 -17.95
C PRO A 759 21.24 -5.14 -17.02
N TRP A 760 21.91 -4.44 -16.10
CA TRP A 760 22.91 -5.06 -15.21
C TRP A 760 22.34 -6.21 -14.35
N GLN A 761 21.03 -6.22 -14.12
CA GLN A 761 20.28 -7.24 -13.39
C GLN A 761 20.37 -8.61 -14.07
N VAL A 762 20.40 -8.67 -15.42
CA VAL A 762 20.64 -9.92 -16.15
C VAL A 762 22.04 -10.44 -15.87
N ALA A 763 23.05 -9.55 -15.92
CA ALA A 763 24.42 -9.94 -15.62
C ALA A 763 24.57 -10.45 -14.18
N TYR A 764 23.91 -9.80 -13.22
CA TYR A 764 23.85 -10.26 -11.83
C TYR A 764 23.20 -11.65 -11.71
N LEU A 765 22.09 -11.89 -12.42
CA LEU A 765 21.45 -13.21 -12.46
C LEU A 765 22.38 -14.26 -13.07
N CYS A 766 23.07 -13.95 -14.16
CA CYS A 766 24.08 -14.85 -14.76
C CYS A 766 25.22 -15.14 -13.78
N CYS A 767 25.73 -14.14 -13.05
CA CYS A 767 26.71 -14.35 -11.99
C CYS A 767 26.19 -15.33 -10.93
N TRP A 768 24.94 -15.15 -10.48
CA TRP A 768 24.34 -16.05 -9.50
C TRP A 768 24.21 -17.48 -10.04
N ILE A 769 23.77 -17.67 -11.29
CA ILE A 769 23.64 -19.00 -11.92
C ILE A 769 25.02 -19.69 -12.02
N ILE A 770 26.04 -18.98 -12.50
CA ILE A 770 27.40 -19.52 -12.64
C ILE A 770 27.97 -19.87 -11.26
N HIS A 771 27.78 -18.99 -10.26
CA HIS A 771 28.28 -19.22 -8.91
C HIS A 771 27.55 -20.37 -8.22
N PHE A 772 26.24 -20.50 -8.44
CA PHE A 772 25.43 -21.63 -7.99
C PHE A 772 25.97 -22.95 -8.56
N TYR A 773 26.21 -23.01 -9.88
CA TYR A 773 26.81 -24.17 -10.53
C TYR A 773 28.19 -24.48 -9.96
N THR A 774 29.05 -23.47 -9.80
CA THR A 774 30.40 -23.61 -9.23
C THR A 774 30.38 -24.19 -7.82
N CYS A 775 29.46 -23.72 -6.97
CA CYS A 775 29.26 -24.27 -5.63
C CYS A 775 28.76 -25.72 -5.67
N ALA A 776 27.82 -26.02 -6.57
CA ALA A 776 27.25 -27.36 -6.71
C ALA A 776 28.23 -28.40 -7.26
N SER A 777 29.12 -28.00 -8.18
CA SER A 777 30.13 -28.86 -8.80
C SER A 777 31.38 -29.05 -7.93
N THR A 778 31.58 -28.21 -6.91
CA THR A 778 32.70 -28.35 -5.98
C THR A 778 32.36 -29.46 -4.97
N PRO A 779 33.13 -30.57 -4.90
CA PRO A 779 32.77 -31.71 -4.05
C PRO A 779 32.73 -31.30 -2.58
N ALA A 780 31.52 -31.21 -2.02
CA ALA A 780 31.29 -30.94 -0.61
C ALA A 780 31.62 -32.19 0.23
N GLY A 781 32.69 -32.10 1.04
CA GLY A 781 32.79 -32.83 2.31
C GLY A 781 32.76 -34.36 2.29
N LYS A 782 33.66 -35.03 1.57
CA LYS A 782 34.00 -36.45 1.82
C LYS A 782 35.42 -36.70 2.32
N THR A 783 36.17 -35.65 2.62
CA THR A 783 37.54 -35.77 3.12
C THR A 783 37.58 -35.33 4.58
N SER A 784 37.44 -36.29 5.49
CA SER A 784 37.92 -36.13 6.86
C SER A 784 39.38 -35.71 6.80
N ILE A 785 39.70 -34.53 7.35
CA ILE A 785 41.08 -34.24 7.75
C ILE A 785 41.39 -35.31 8.81
N PRO A 786 42.45 -36.13 8.66
CA PRO A 786 42.81 -37.07 9.72
C PRO A 786 43.00 -36.27 11.00
N HIS A 787 42.24 -36.59 12.04
CA HIS A 787 42.59 -36.17 13.39
C HIS A 787 44.01 -36.67 13.66
N GLU A 788 44.85 -35.82 14.27
CA GLU A 788 46.15 -36.22 14.82
C GLU A 788 45.97 -37.47 15.69
N GLU A 789 46.30 -38.65 15.16
CA GLU A 789 46.66 -39.77 16.01
C GLU A 789 48.00 -39.41 16.66
N PRO A 790 48.14 -39.53 17.99
CA PRO A 790 49.42 -39.34 18.64
C PRO A 790 50.41 -40.35 18.06
N ILE A 791 51.54 -39.82 17.55
CA ILE A 791 52.68 -40.60 17.08
C ILE A 791 53.03 -41.61 18.18
N PRO A 792 53.05 -42.94 17.92
CA PRO A 792 53.51 -43.90 18.91
C PRO A 792 54.97 -43.57 19.24
N LEU A 793 55.27 -43.43 20.53
CA LEU A 793 56.64 -43.37 21.02
C LEU A 793 57.35 -44.67 20.61
N LEU A 794 58.24 -44.58 19.62
CA LEU A 794 59.18 -45.65 19.30
C LEU A 794 60.21 -45.71 20.42
N ASP A 795 60.26 -46.84 21.12
CA ASP A 795 61.30 -47.15 22.09
C ASP A 795 62.67 -47.09 21.43
N ARG A 796 63.54 -46.28 22.02
CA ARG A 796 64.88 -45.97 21.53
C ARG A 796 65.85 -47.05 21.98
N GLU A 797 65.74 -48.26 21.44
CA GLU A 797 66.76 -49.30 21.63
C GLU A 797 66.70 -50.35 20.50
N ALA A 798 67.38 -50.09 19.38
CA ALA A 798 68.20 -51.08 18.64
C ALA A 798 68.78 -50.48 17.33
N ASN A 799 70.11 -50.52 17.27
CA ASN A 799 70.98 -50.63 16.09
C ASN A 799 71.06 -49.51 15.04
N SER A 800 72.22 -48.87 15.09
CA SER A 800 73.09 -48.43 13.99
C SER A 800 72.82 -49.05 12.62
N ASP A 801 72.44 -48.23 11.64
CA ASP A 801 73.02 -48.13 10.28
C ASP A 801 72.06 -47.48 9.27
N LEU A 802 71.72 -46.19 9.38
CA LEU A 802 70.97 -45.48 8.33
C LEU A 802 71.31 -43.98 8.29
N ASN A 803 72.30 -43.58 7.49
CA ASN A 803 72.58 -42.17 7.17
C ASN A 803 71.99 -41.73 5.81
N ASN A 804 70.95 -42.41 5.32
CA ASN A 804 70.26 -42.08 4.06
C ASN A 804 68.72 -42.03 4.13
N ASP A 805 68.07 -42.36 5.25
CA ASP A 805 66.60 -42.40 5.37
C ASP A 805 65.95 -41.11 5.91
N ASP A 806 66.71 -40.23 6.57
CA ASP A 806 66.18 -38.97 7.12
C ASP A 806 65.64 -38.00 6.03
N ARG A 807 66.25 -38.00 4.83
CA ARG A 807 65.78 -37.16 3.71
C ARG A 807 64.47 -37.66 3.11
N GLY A 808 64.22 -38.97 3.15
CA GLY A 808 63.00 -39.59 2.64
C GLY A 808 61.80 -39.31 3.54
N GLU A 809 62.00 -39.40 4.86
CA GLU A 809 60.95 -39.07 5.84
C GLU A 809 60.63 -37.57 5.88
N GLU A 810 61.64 -36.70 5.77
CA GLU A 810 61.42 -35.25 5.77
C GLU A 810 60.72 -34.78 4.47
N GLN A 811 61.05 -35.37 3.32
CA GLN A 811 60.34 -35.13 2.06
C GLN A 811 58.90 -35.63 2.13
N LYS A 812 58.66 -36.83 2.68
CA LYS A 812 57.33 -37.41 2.87
C LYS A 812 56.48 -36.57 3.83
N ARG A 813 57.05 -36.06 4.94
CA ARG A 813 56.38 -35.10 5.84
C ARG A 813 56.01 -33.81 5.11
N ARG A 814 56.92 -33.22 4.34
CA ARG A 814 56.65 -31.99 3.55
C ARG A 814 55.58 -32.22 2.48
N ASP A 815 55.54 -33.39 1.86
CA ASP A 815 54.53 -33.74 0.87
C ASP A 815 53.15 -34.00 1.52
N LEU A 816 53.11 -34.65 2.69
CA LEU A 816 51.91 -34.79 3.52
C LEU A 816 51.37 -33.43 4.00
N GLU A 817 52.25 -32.54 4.47
CA GLU A 817 51.88 -31.17 4.85
C GLU A 817 51.36 -30.35 3.66
N ARG A 818 51.97 -30.49 2.49
CA ARG A 818 51.50 -29.83 1.25
C ARG A 818 50.13 -30.34 0.80
N VAL A 819 49.91 -31.65 0.83
CA VAL A 819 48.61 -32.25 0.50
C VAL A 819 47.54 -31.81 1.49
N SER A 820 47.85 -31.82 2.79
CA SER A 820 46.97 -31.32 3.86
C SER A 820 46.61 -29.84 3.68
N MET A 821 47.60 -28.99 3.38
CA MET A 821 47.40 -27.56 3.14
C MET A 821 46.56 -27.29 1.89
N GLN A 822 46.77 -28.03 0.80
CA GLN A 822 45.94 -27.91 -0.40
C GLN A 822 44.49 -28.37 -0.15
N GLN A 823 44.30 -29.41 0.66
CA GLN A 823 42.97 -29.87 1.06
C GLN A 823 42.26 -28.83 1.93
N LEU A 824 42.96 -28.23 2.89
CA LEU A 824 42.45 -27.13 3.71
C LEU A 824 42.02 -25.92 2.86
N ILE A 825 42.84 -25.51 1.89
CA ILE A 825 42.52 -24.41 0.97
C ILE A 825 41.24 -24.72 0.16
N ARG A 826 41.09 -25.94 -0.34
CA ARG A 826 39.90 -26.35 -1.09
C ARG A 826 38.64 -26.29 -0.23
N VAL A 827 38.69 -26.80 1.01
CA VAL A 827 37.56 -26.76 1.95
C VAL A 827 37.21 -25.31 2.30
N ASN A 828 38.21 -24.49 2.61
CA ASN A 828 37.99 -23.08 2.95
C ASN A 828 37.38 -22.29 1.78
N ASN A 829 37.87 -22.50 0.55
CA ASN A 829 37.29 -21.88 -0.64
C ASN A 829 35.84 -22.32 -0.88
N ALA A 830 35.54 -23.62 -0.72
CA ALA A 830 34.17 -24.12 -0.86
C ALA A 830 33.22 -23.47 0.18
N ASN A 831 33.70 -23.29 1.41
CA ASN A 831 32.93 -22.64 2.46
C ASN A 831 32.73 -21.15 2.18
N TYR A 832 33.76 -20.41 1.76
CA TYR A 832 33.59 -19.00 1.35
C TYR A 832 32.63 -18.85 0.16
N ASN A 833 32.76 -19.68 -0.86
CA ASN A 833 31.87 -19.67 -2.02
C ASN A 833 30.41 -19.93 -1.63
N SER A 834 30.17 -20.87 -0.71
CA SER A 834 28.83 -21.17 -0.20
C SER A 834 28.20 -20.00 0.56
N HIS A 835 28.99 -19.26 1.36
CA HIS A 835 28.50 -18.06 2.05
C HIS A 835 28.17 -16.94 1.06
N LEU A 836 29.02 -16.72 0.06
CA LEU A 836 28.76 -15.75 -1.00
C LEU A 836 27.55 -16.11 -1.84
N LEU A 837 27.32 -17.39 -2.12
CA LEU A 837 26.10 -17.85 -2.80
C LEU A 837 24.85 -17.50 -1.99
N LEU A 838 24.85 -17.78 -0.68
CA LEU A 838 23.73 -17.43 0.20
C LEU A 838 23.52 -15.91 0.24
N PHE A 839 24.60 -15.13 0.35
CA PHE A 839 24.55 -13.66 0.31
C PHE A 839 23.95 -13.15 -1.00
N MET A 840 24.45 -13.62 -2.14
CA MET A 840 23.96 -13.22 -3.46
C MET A 840 22.50 -13.61 -3.69
N THR A 841 22.07 -14.74 -3.13
CA THR A 841 20.68 -15.21 -3.21
C THR A 841 19.70 -14.22 -2.57
N TRP A 842 20.05 -13.59 -1.46
CA TRP A 842 19.19 -12.62 -0.78
C TRP A 842 19.21 -11.22 -1.40
N LEU A 843 20.15 -10.92 -2.29
CA LEU A 843 20.11 -9.70 -3.10
C LEU A 843 19.22 -9.87 -4.36
N LEU A 844 18.93 -11.10 -4.80
CA LEU A 844 18.08 -11.35 -5.97
C LEU A 844 16.67 -10.73 -5.82
N PRO A 845 15.94 -10.87 -4.69
CA PRO A 845 14.64 -10.23 -4.53
C PRO A 845 14.65 -8.70 -4.67
N LEU A 846 15.80 -8.06 -4.46
CA LEU A 846 15.95 -6.61 -4.60
C LEU A 846 16.22 -6.19 -6.06
N ALA A 847 16.85 -7.05 -6.86
CA ALA A 847 17.21 -6.78 -8.26
C ALA A 847 16.20 -7.35 -9.28
N ALA A 848 15.53 -8.46 -8.95
CA ALA A 848 14.62 -9.18 -9.85
C ALA A 848 13.42 -8.37 -10.36
N PRO A 849 12.78 -7.47 -9.58
CA PRO A 849 11.61 -6.73 -10.07
C PRO A 849 11.88 -5.92 -11.35
N VAL A 850 13.04 -5.27 -11.43
CA VAL A 850 13.43 -4.49 -12.63
C VAL A 850 13.77 -5.40 -13.81
N LEU A 851 14.35 -6.58 -13.55
CA LEU A 851 14.55 -7.60 -14.59
C LEU A 851 13.23 -8.07 -15.19
N VAL A 852 12.20 -8.28 -14.38
CA VAL A 852 10.87 -8.68 -14.86
C VAL A 852 10.25 -7.60 -15.75
N VAL A 853 10.45 -6.32 -15.40
CA VAL A 853 10.03 -5.18 -16.25
C VAL A 853 10.73 -5.27 -17.61
N TRP A 854 12.06 -5.44 -17.64
CA TRP A 854 12.83 -5.53 -18.87
C TRP A 854 12.41 -6.70 -19.77
N VAL A 855 12.26 -7.91 -19.21
CA VAL A 855 11.81 -9.09 -19.97
C VAL A 855 10.44 -8.85 -20.59
N ARG A 856 9.52 -8.25 -19.83
CA ARG A 856 8.18 -7.94 -20.34
C ARG A 856 8.21 -6.88 -21.43
N THR A 857 8.97 -5.79 -21.25
CA THR A 857 9.13 -4.75 -22.25
C THR A 857 9.78 -5.28 -23.53
N LEU A 858 10.79 -6.16 -23.42
CA LEU A 858 11.38 -6.82 -24.60
C LEU A 858 10.36 -7.66 -25.36
N ALA A 859 9.48 -8.37 -24.64
CA ALA A 859 8.43 -9.19 -25.24
C ALA A 859 7.32 -8.37 -25.92
N THR A 860 7.00 -7.17 -25.42
CA THR A 860 5.92 -6.33 -25.94
C THR A 860 6.37 -5.27 -26.94
N ALA A 861 7.54 -4.69 -26.75
CA ALA A 861 8.05 -3.55 -27.53
C ALA A 861 9.32 -3.87 -28.35
N GLY A 862 9.95 -5.04 -28.15
CA GLY A 862 11.21 -5.38 -28.82
C GLY A 862 12.42 -4.59 -28.31
N LEU A 863 13.50 -4.55 -29.10
CA LEU A 863 14.76 -3.88 -28.77
C LEU A 863 14.77 -2.36 -29.07
N THR A 864 13.63 -1.79 -29.45
CA THR A 864 13.55 -0.42 -29.97
C THR A 864 13.52 0.67 -28.90
N THR A 865 13.50 0.31 -27.61
CA THR A 865 13.42 1.26 -26.50
C THR A 865 14.79 1.51 -25.87
N PRO A 866 15.31 2.74 -25.85
CA PRO A 866 16.50 3.06 -25.06
C PRO A 866 16.17 2.85 -23.57
N PHE A 867 16.89 1.96 -22.88
CA PHE A 867 16.73 1.78 -21.44
C PHE A 867 17.65 2.76 -20.71
N ASP A 868 17.16 3.95 -20.43
CA ASP A 868 17.96 4.95 -19.73
C ASP A 868 18.17 4.51 -18.26
N GLY A 869 19.45 4.33 -17.87
CA GLY A 869 19.89 4.20 -16.47
C GLY A 869 20.15 2.79 -15.92
N ASP A 870 19.65 1.72 -16.54
CA ASP A 870 19.88 0.33 -16.07
C ASP A 870 21.07 -0.37 -16.76
N HIS A 871 21.78 0.36 -17.61
CA HIS A 871 22.97 -0.09 -18.32
C HIS A 871 24.28 0.22 -17.60
N PHE A 872 24.22 0.70 -16.35
CA PHE A 872 25.41 0.98 -15.56
C PHE A 872 26.09 -0.32 -15.11
N PHE A 873 26.97 -0.84 -15.96
CA PHE A 873 27.65 -2.14 -15.79
C PHE A 873 28.45 -2.27 -14.48
N LEU A 874 28.88 -1.15 -13.89
CA LEU A 874 29.58 -1.13 -12.60
C LEU A 874 28.71 -1.67 -11.44
N ASN A 875 27.39 -1.79 -11.61
CA ASN A 875 26.52 -2.47 -10.66
C ASN A 875 26.76 -3.98 -10.59
N ALA A 876 27.10 -4.61 -11.71
CA ALA A 876 27.35 -6.05 -11.79
C ALA A 876 28.85 -6.41 -11.81
N ALA A 877 29.72 -5.47 -12.21
CA ALA A 877 31.16 -5.71 -12.37
C ALA A 877 31.86 -6.36 -11.15
N PRO A 878 31.60 -5.94 -9.90
CA PRO A 878 32.22 -6.58 -8.73
C PRO A 878 31.84 -8.05 -8.59
N PHE A 879 30.57 -8.40 -8.85
CA PHE A 879 30.08 -9.77 -8.80
C PHE A 879 30.63 -10.61 -9.95
N LEU A 880 30.79 -10.04 -11.14
CA LEU A 880 31.40 -10.71 -12.28
C LEU A 880 32.85 -11.12 -11.99
N VAL A 881 33.66 -10.19 -11.47
CA VAL A 881 35.07 -10.49 -11.11
C VAL A 881 35.12 -11.52 -9.97
N LEU A 882 34.25 -11.38 -8.98
CA LEU A 882 34.16 -12.33 -7.86
C LEU A 882 33.87 -13.75 -8.33
N VAL A 883 32.85 -13.92 -9.17
CA VAL A 883 32.40 -15.23 -9.67
C VAL A 883 33.40 -15.81 -10.66
N ASP A 884 33.95 -14.99 -11.56
CA ASP A 884 35.02 -15.42 -12.46
C ASP A 884 36.21 -15.97 -11.66
N PHE A 885 36.71 -15.21 -10.68
CA PHE A 885 37.80 -15.67 -9.81
C PHE A 885 37.45 -16.96 -9.07
N ALA A 886 36.23 -17.08 -8.53
CA ALA A 886 35.79 -18.27 -7.81
C ALA A 886 35.78 -19.54 -8.67
N THR A 887 35.57 -19.42 -9.99
CA THR A 887 35.50 -20.58 -10.91
C THR A 887 36.85 -21.25 -11.16
N TRP A 888 37.95 -20.48 -11.25
CA TRP A 888 39.26 -21.00 -11.62
C TRP A 888 40.30 -20.97 -10.50
N ASN A 889 40.05 -20.26 -9.40
CA ASN A 889 41.02 -20.08 -8.33
C ASN A 889 41.29 -21.38 -7.54
N SER A 890 42.55 -21.82 -7.53
CA SER A 890 43.07 -22.96 -6.76
C SER A 890 43.82 -22.56 -5.48
N SER A 891 44.04 -21.26 -5.26
CA SER A 891 44.72 -20.67 -4.09
C SER A 891 43.71 -20.17 -3.05
N PRO A 892 44.12 -19.71 -1.85
CA PRO A 892 43.16 -19.16 -0.87
C PRO A 892 42.30 -18.04 -1.47
N MET A 893 40.98 -18.12 -1.34
CA MET A 893 40.02 -17.21 -1.96
C MET A 893 40.26 -15.74 -1.62
N PHE A 894 40.50 -15.42 -0.36
CA PHE A 894 40.82 -14.06 0.06
C PHE A 894 42.30 -13.96 0.41
N SER A 895 42.99 -12.93 -0.11
CA SER A 895 44.32 -12.57 0.39
C SER A 895 44.24 -11.99 1.79
N ARG A 896 45.38 -11.99 2.50
CA ARG A 896 45.52 -11.23 3.77
C ARG A 896 45.16 -9.76 3.54
N ARG A 897 44.76 -9.09 4.63
CA ARG A 897 44.45 -7.65 4.64
C ARG A 897 45.49 -6.87 3.83
N SER A 898 45.03 -6.20 2.78
CA SER A 898 45.87 -5.29 2.00
C SER A 898 46.02 -3.96 2.75
N ARG A 899 47.01 -3.15 2.35
CA ARG A 899 47.18 -1.78 2.89
C ARG A 899 45.94 -0.90 2.64
N LEU A 900 45.14 -1.21 1.61
CA LEU A 900 43.90 -0.50 1.29
C LEU A 900 42.82 -0.66 2.37
N GLU A 901 42.82 -1.80 3.08
CA GLU A 901 41.87 -2.03 4.18
C GLU A 901 42.16 -1.18 5.43
N LYS A 902 43.25 -0.41 5.44
CA LYS A 902 43.47 0.63 6.46
C LYS A 902 42.46 1.79 6.33
N TYR A 903 42.00 2.08 5.11
CA TYR A 903 41.06 3.17 4.84
C TYR A 903 39.63 2.65 4.74
N PHE A 904 39.42 1.51 4.06
CA PHE A 904 38.09 0.91 3.87
C PHE A 904 38.14 -0.59 4.19
N SER A 905 37.70 -0.97 5.39
CA SER A 905 37.64 -2.39 5.78
C SER A 905 36.42 -3.06 5.16
N ALA A 906 36.65 -4.05 4.29
CA ALA A 906 35.57 -4.86 3.70
C ALA A 906 34.65 -5.45 4.77
N ARG A 907 35.22 -5.92 5.89
CA ARG A 907 34.46 -6.40 7.05
C ARG A 907 33.50 -5.32 7.60
N GLN A 908 33.99 -4.11 7.86
CA GLN A 908 33.14 -3.05 8.42
C GLN A 908 32.04 -2.60 7.45
N LEU A 909 32.26 -2.72 6.14
CA LEU A 909 31.22 -2.45 5.14
C LEU A 909 30.06 -3.46 5.21
N PHE A 910 30.31 -4.73 5.55
CA PHE A 910 29.22 -5.69 5.80
C PHE A 910 28.44 -5.39 7.08
N LEU A 911 29.08 -4.82 8.10
CA LEU A 911 28.37 -4.31 9.29
C LEU A 911 27.51 -3.08 8.96
N LEU A 912 28.06 -2.14 8.16
CA LEU A 912 27.31 -1.00 7.64
C LEU A 912 26.12 -1.46 6.78
N LEU A 913 26.32 -2.46 5.91
CA LEU A 913 25.25 -3.06 5.12
C LEU A 913 24.15 -3.61 6.02
N ALA A 914 24.49 -4.36 7.08
CA ALA A 914 23.51 -4.87 8.03
C ALA A 914 22.74 -3.73 8.72
N ALA A 915 23.44 -2.67 9.15
CA ALA A 915 22.79 -1.50 9.76
C ALA A 915 21.84 -0.78 8.78
N VAL A 916 22.29 -0.52 7.55
CA VAL A 916 21.46 0.08 6.50
C VAL A 916 20.26 -0.82 6.20
N ALA A 917 20.45 -2.13 6.10
CA ALA A 917 19.39 -3.09 5.82
C ALA A 917 18.36 -3.20 6.96
N PHE A 918 18.76 -3.02 8.23
CA PHE A 918 17.83 -2.98 9.35
C PHE A 918 17.05 -1.66 9.44
N PHE A 919 17.74 -0.51 9.26
CA PHE A 919 17.18 0.81 9.58
C PHE A 919 16.65 1.59 8.38
N LEU A 920 17.24 1.47 7.19
CA LEU A 920 16.83 2.24 6.01
C LEU A 920 16.24 1.35 4.93
N GLY A 921 16.71 0.10 4.83
CA GLY A 921 16.30 -0.89 3.85
C GLY A 921 14.79 -1.10 3.75
N PRO A 922 14.04 -1.25 4.87
CA PRO A 922 12.60 -1.47 4.83
C PRO A 922 11.85 -0.42 4.00
N ARG A 923 12.36 0.82 4.01
CA ARG A 923 11.79 1.98 3.32
C ARG A 923 12.53 2.35 2.02
N LYS A 924 13.80 1.97 1.85
CA LYS A 924 14.66 2.29 0.71
C LYS A 924 15.44 1.05 0.27
N THR A 925 14.76 0.12 -0.39
CA THR A 925 15.34 -1.18 -0.72
C THR A 925 16.53 -1.09 -1.69
N TYR A 926 16.50 -0.14 -2.64
CA TYR A 926 17.61 0.11 -3.57
C TYR A 926 18.94 0.42 -2.85
N LEU A 927 18.88 1.15 -1.73
CA LEU A 927 20.07 1.53 -0.97
C LEU A 927 20.79 0.30 -0.39
N VAL A 928 20.05 -0.76 -0.03
CA VAL A 928 20.64 -2.00 0.47
C VAL A 928 21.50 -2.65 -0.63
N PHE A 929 21.00 -2.69 -1.86
CA PHE A 929 21.75 -3.22 -2.99
C PHE A 929 22.97 -2.34 -3.31
N ASP A 930 22.83 -1.01 -3.27
CA ASP A 930 23.92 -0.06 -3.50
C ASP A 930 25.07 -0.22 -2.49
N ILE A 931 24.75 -0.41 -1.21
CA ILE A 931 25.78 -0.66 -0.18
C ILE A 931 26.37 -2.08 -0.34
N ALA A 932 25.57 -3.07 -0.73
CA ALA A 932 26.05 -4.42 -0.98
C ALA A 932 27.06 -4.47 -2.14
N ARG A 933 26.79 -3.80 -3.26
CA ARG A 933 27.75 -3.70 -4.38
C ARG A 933 29.04 -3.01 -3.95
N ILE A 934 28.97 -1.98 -3.09
CA ILE A 934 30.16 -1.28 -2.58
C ILE A 934 30.98 -2.21 -1.67
N ALA A 935 30.32 -2.95 -0.77
CA ALA A 935 30.99 -3.93 0.09
C ALA A 935 31.72 -5.01 -0.71
N ILE A 936 31.08 -5.54 -1.76
CA ILE A 936 31.69 -6.52 -2.66
C ILE A 936 32.80 -5.89 -3.51
N SER A 937 32.64 -4.66 -3.97
CA SER A 937 33.69 -3.93 -4.72
C SER A 937 34.97 -3.81 -3.90
N VAL A 938 34.86 -3.37 -2.64
CA VAL A 938 36.01 -3.24 -1.75
C VAL A 938 36.59 -4.60 -1.42
N LEU A 939 35.77 -5.63 -1.19
CA LEU A 939 36.23 -7.00 -0.97
C LEU A 939 37.04 -7.53 -2.17
N VAL A 940 36.53 -7.33 -3.39
CA VAL A 940 37.18 -7.75 -4.63
C VAL A 940 38.49 -6.99 -4.82
N ILE A 941 38.48 -5.66 -4.76
CA ILE A 941 39.69 -4.83 -4.97
C ILE A 941 40.76 -5.14 -3.92
N ALA A 942 40.36 -5.26 -2.65
CA ALA A 942 41.31 -5.37 -1.55
C ALA A 942 41.83 -6.80 -1.32
N ARG A 943 41.01 -7.84 -1.58
CA ARG A 943 41.33 -9.25 -1.23
C ARG A 943 41.44 -10.21 -2.42
N ILE A 944 40.91 -9.85 -3.59
CA ILE A 944 40.99 -10.69 -4.81
C ILE A 944 41.92 -10.05 -5.85
N GLY A 945 41.80 -8.74 -6.05
CA GLY A 945 42.53 -7.94 -7.04
C GLY A 945 44.04 -8.20 -7.11
N PRO A 946 44.78 -8.23 -5.98
CA PRO A 946 46.22 -8.49 -6.00
C PRO A 946 46.62 -9.82 -6.65
N LYS A 947 45.72 -10.82 -6.62
CA LYS A 947 45.91 -12.13 -7.26
C LYS A 947 45.32 -12.17 -8.66
N TYR A 948 44.16 -11.56 -8.86
CA TYR A 948 43.41 -11.58 -10.11
C TYR A 948 44.13 -10.84 -11.24
N TRP A 949 44.61 -9.61 -10.99
CA TRP A 949 45.26 -8.76 -12.00
C TRP A 949 46.80 -8.92 -12.07
N GLY A 950 47.35 -9.87 -11.33
CA GLY A 950 48.79 -10.09 -11.19
C GLY A 950 49.48 -9.01 -10.33
N ALA A 951 50.19 -9.43 -9.28
CA ALA A 951 50.89 -8.55 -8.33
C ALA A 951 51.99 -7.64 -8.93
N LEU A 952 52.22 -7.69 -10.25
CA LEU A 952 53.16 -6.84 -10.99
C LEU A 952 52.53 -5.54 -11.55
N SER A 953 51.19 -5.40 -11.53
CA SER A 953 50.49 -4.27 -12.17
C SER A 953 50.13 -3.11 -11.22
N TRP A 954 50.38 -3.24 -9.92
CA TRP A 954 50.17 -2.14 -8.96
C TRP A 954 51.53 -1.51 -8.60
N PRO A 955 51.81 -0.26 -9.01
CA PRO A 955 53.07 0.40 -8.70
C PRO A 955 53.05 0.89 -7.25
N PHE A 956 53.18 -0.03 -6.29
CA PHE A 956 53.54 0.29 -4.92
C PHE A 956 54.78 -0.51 -4.55
N ASN A 957 55.88 0.11 -4.93
CA ASN A 957 57.20 -0.47 -5.13
C ASN A 957 57.86 -0.96 -3.84
N ARG A 958 58.79 -1.88 -4.10
CA ARG A 958 59.91 -2.37 -3.29
C ARG A 958 60.48 -1.32 -2.32
N SER A 959 60.26 -1.50 -1.03
CA SER A 959 61.18 -1.02 0.02
C SER A 959 60.91 -1.78 1.32
N ASN A 960 61.53 -2.96 1.44
CA ASN A 960 62.04 -3.56 2.68
C ASN A 960 62.38 -5.02 2.41
N ARG A 961 63.51 -5.20 1.74
CA ARG A 961 64.41 -6.32 1.99
C ARG A 961 65.70 -5.73 2.53
N ARG A 962 65.77 -5.61 3.85
CA ARG A 962 66.97 -5.82 4.66
C ARG A 962 66.51 -6.45 5.96
#